data_AF-A0A8H6NAL8-F1
#
_entry.id   AF-A0A8H6NAL8-F1
#
_cell.length_a   1.000
_cell.length_b   1.000
_cell.length_c   1.000
_cell.angle_alpha   90.00
_cell.angle_beta   90.00
_cell.angle_gamma   90.00
#
_symmetry.space_group_name_H-M   'P 1'
#
loop_
_entity.id
_entity.type
_entity.pdbx_description
1 polymer ?
#
loop_
_entity_poly.entity_id
_entity_poly.type
_entity_poly.pdbx_seq_one_letter_code
_entity_poly.pdbx_strand_id
1 'polypeptide(L)'
;MDSGKDKTQPRPSWFRVVWPPSTPRPELVEHRFDGSGTVDDPFIVTWLERDPQDPLQFPTWVKWCIAQILAFSFFCASFLSSAYSAAVGEVRTEFGGGSSVNSLGVGLFVAGFAAGPFIWAPMSVSQDLATILVMRFLAGTFGASPITNSGGGIADMFSAKDRGLAMTIFSAVPFLGPVLGPIIGGFVTAGAGWRWLMALLAIMTGVSFILGAAFVPETYAPVILRRRAETLSKHTRKVYRTKSDAFGSRESASTLFFRALSMPWKLLGEPIVLLLSIYLATVFATLYLLFAAYPIVYQEARGWGLGASGLPFLGIMVGILTALAYSAADNLRYQKVLRRNAPGQTPPEARLMPCMVGSVFIPAGMFWFAWTNAPSVHWMASIAAGAFFGFGLVLVFFGVTTYLVDSYTVYAASVLAGSAVLRAVFAAVFPLFTGIMYKNLGLHWASSVPGFLALAWVPFPFVLYKYGHLIRTRSRSVLPKSPISSLSSMSSQVIAVSKPALREPWQVISPSSDASLALPRILCLHGGGTNARIFKAQCRVIRAALAKDFRLVFVEAPYASIPGPDVTSVYGDWGPFKSWIPAGDVGTAGHSETVDRALRQAVDADDALGATGEWIAVLGFSQGAKLAASLLLRQQQQQHQQQGWMSEPMWSGETPAVPSFSFGVIMAGRAGLLDLGPGPWPAPARGQGGVLPMPTLKQQQRLDVASIHVHGLQDPGLELHRDMLNDFRDPVLVEWDGGHRLPIKTLHVGKVVDSIRQVARQFQ
;
A
#
# COMPACT_ATOMS: atom_id res chain seq x y z
N MET A 1 41.80 -12.09 -25.03
CA MET A 1 42.04 -12.97 -23.86
C MET A 1 40.75 -13.01 -23.06
N ASP A 2 39.92 -14.04 -23.24
CA ASP A 2 38.66 -14.21 -22.49
C ASP A 2 38.84 -15.28 -21.40
N SER A 3 39.22 -14.84 -20.21
CA SER A 3 39.45 -15.71 -19.03
C SER A 3 38.66 -15.19 -17.82
N GLY A 4 37.33 -15.11 -17.97
CA GLY A 4 36.44 -14.49 -16.99
C GLY A 4 35.01 -15.02 -17.02
N LYS A 5 34.79 -16.30 -17.34
CA LYS A 5 33.46 -16.93 -17.23
C LYS A 5 33.09 -17.07 -15.74
N ASP A 6 32.40 -16.06 -15.22
CA ASP A 6 31.73 -16.06 -13.91
C ASP A 6 31.01 -17.40 -13.69
N LYS A 7 31.33 -18.10 -12.60
CA LYS A 7 30.82 -19.46 -12.34
C LYS A 7 29.36 -19.36 -11.92
N THR A 8 28.46 -19.42 -12.89
CA THR A 8 27.01 -19.43 -12.66
C THR A 8 26.64 -20.52 -11.65
N GLN A 9 26.28 -20.11 -10.43
CA GLN A 9 25.75 -21.04 -9.42
C GLN A 9 24.56 -21.80 -10.02
N PRO A 10 24.52 -23.14 -9.91
CA PRO A 10 23.46 -23.93 -10.50
C PRO A 10 22.13 -23.58 -9.83
N ARG A 11 21.20 -23.00 -10.60
CA ARG A 11 19.85 -22.69 -10.10
C ARG A 11 19.21 -23.96 -9.53
N PRO A 12 18.61 -23.91 -8.33
CA PRO A 12 17.94 -25.07 -7.76
C PRO A 12 16.81 -25.54 -8.68
N SER A 13 16.54 -26.84 -8.67
CA SER A 13 15.40 -27.39 -9.41
C SER A 13 14.09 -26.72 -8.96
N TRP A 14 13.17 -26.50 -9.89
CA TRP A 14 11.92 -25.77 -9.61
C TRP A 14 11.12 -26.37 -8.46
N PHE A 15 11.15 -27.70 -8.32
CA PHE A 15 10.55 -28.42 -7.20
C PHE A 15 11.10 -27.98 -5.82
N ARG A 16 12.36 -27.57 -5.70
CA ARG A 16 12.95 -27.00 -4.46
C ARG A 16 12.61 -25.51 -4.24
N VAL A 17 12.03 -24.85 -5.24
CA VAL A 17 11.47 -23.48 -5.09
C VAL A 17 10.01 -23.57 -4.66
N VAL A 18 9.24 -24.47 -5.26
CA VAL A 18 7.83 -24.77 -4.88
C VAL A 18 7.76 -25.43 -3.50
N TRP A 19 8.59 -26.46 -3.26
CA TRP A 19 8.66 -27.20 -2.01
C TRP A 19 10.06 -27.07 -1.37
N PRO A 20 10.36 -25.94 -0.70
CA PRO A 20 11.67 -25.71 -0.10
C PRO A 20 11.93 -26.70 1.05
N PRO A 21 13.14 -27.30 1.14
CA PRO A 21 13.47 -28.23 2.22
C PRO A 21 13.55 -27.53 3.58
N SER A 22 13.42 -28.31 4.66
CA SER A 22 13.55 -27.84 6.04
C SER A 22 14.97 -27.45 6.44
N THR A 23 15.98 -27.83 5.64
CA THR A 23 17.39 -27.45 5.81
C THR A 23 17.72 -26.17 5.03
N PRO A 24 18.55 -25.26 5.58
CA PRO A 24 19.02 -24.08 4.84
C PRO A 24 19.97 -24.49 3.71
N ARG A 25 20.04 -23.67 2.65
CA ARG A 25 21.09 -23.78 1.62
C ARG A 25 22.46 -23.44 2.23
N PRO A 26 23.57 -24.10 1.85
CA PRO A 26 24.92 -23.75 2.32
C PRO A 26 25.25 -22.25 2.12
N GLU A 27 24.91 -21.72 0.95
CA GLU A 27 24.96 -20.29 0.60
C GLU A 27 24.37 -19.36 1.67
N LEU A 28 23.27 -19.77 2.31
CA LEU A 28 22.57 -18.99 3.35
C LEU A 28 23.15 -19.19 4.75
N VAL A 29 23.99 -20.22 4.97
CA VAL A 29 24.72 -20.45 6.23
C VAL A 29 26.08 -19.75 6.19
N GLU A 30 26.70 -19.67 5.01
CA GLU A 30 27.98 -19.00 4.76
C GLU A 30 27.81 -17.47 4.64
N HIS A 31 26.64 -16.98 4.23
CA HIS A 31 26.39 -15.55 4.06
C HIS A 31 26.39 -14.77 5.39
N ARG A 32 27.21 -13.71 5.45
CA ARG A 32 27.28 -12.80 6.61
C ARG A 32 26.17 -11.75 6.55
N PHE A 33 25.02 -12.07 7.12
CA PHE A 33 23.95 -11.11 7.37
C PHE A 33 24.37 -10.02 8.38
N ASP A 34 23.73 -8.85 8.33
CA ASP A 34 23.97 -7.76 9.28
C ASP A 34 23.52 -8.14 10.71
N GLY A 35 24.39 -7.93 11.71
CA GLY A 35 24.14 -8.20 13.13
C GLY A 35 25.22 -9.08 13.78
N SER A 36 25.01 -9.47 15.04
CA SER A 36 25.86 -10.40 15.80
C SER A 36 25.21 -11.77 16.06
N GLY A 37 23.88 -11.86 15.90
CA GLY A 37 23.11 -13.09 16.09
C GLY A 37 22.62 -13.31 17.52
N THR A 38 22.56 -12.25 18.32
CA THR A 38 22.06 -12.26 19.71
C THR A 38 20.57 -11.92 19.78
N VAL A 39 19.96 -11.93 20.97
CA VAL A 39 18.54 -11.57 21.13
C VAL A 39 18.30 -10.08 20.83
N ASP A 40 19.21 -9.22 21.27
CA ASP A 40 19.16 -7.76 21.17
C ASP A 40 19.76 -7.21 19.86
N ASP A 41 20.62 -8.01 19.21
CA ASP A 41 21.20 -7.72 17.90
C ASP A 41 21.18 -8.98 16.99
N PRO A 42 19.97 -9.39 16.54
CA PRO A 42 19.80 -10.57 15.70
C PRO A 42 20.29 -10.35 14.27
N PHE A 43 20.66 -11.43 13.58
CA PHE A 43 20.99 -11.38 12.17
C PHE A 43 19.77 -11.00 11.33
N ILE A 44 19.90 -9.92 10.56
CA ILE A 44 18.84 -9.37 9.73
C ILE A 44 18.81 -10.09 8.37
N VAL A 45 17.82 -10.96 8.19
CA VAL A 45 17.67 -11.78 6.98
C VAL A 45 17.11 -10.96 5.83
N THR A 46 17.83 -10.99 4.70
CA THR A 46 17.46 -10.36 3.43
C THR A 46 17.53 -11.37 2.27
N TRP A 47 17.19 -10.90 1.07
CA TRP A 47 17.52 -11.56 -0.18
C TRP A 47 19.03 -11.56 -0.44
N LEU A 48 19.51 -12.55 -1.17
CA LEU A 48 20.83 -12.53 -1.82
C LEU A 48 20.76 -11.79 -3.17
N GLU A 49 21.91 -11.37 -3.68
CA GLU A 49 22.01 -10.61 -4.94
C GLU A 49 21.55 -11.41 -6.18
N ARG A 50 21.68 -12.74 -6.15
CA ARG A 50 21.18 -13.67 -7.18
C ARG A 50 20.34 -14.79 -6.52
N ASP A 51 19.30 -14.42 -5.80
CA ASP A 51 18.51 -15.34 -4.98
C ASP A 51 17.43 -16.10 -5.78
N PRO A 52 17.53 -17.43 -5.96
CA PRO A 52 16.54 -18.21 -6.69
C PRO A 52 15.19 -18.37 -5.96
N GLN A 53 15.06 -17.86 -4.72
CA GLN A 53 13.79 -17.79 -4.00
C GLN A 53 13.17 -16.38 -4.00
N ASP A 54 13.81 -15.38 -4.60
CA ASP A 54 13.22 -14.05 -4.80
C ASP A 54 12.27 -14.08 -6.02
N PRO A 55 10.94 -13.87 -5.84
CA PRO A 55 9.98 -13.88 -6.94
C PRO A 55 10.26 -12.82 -7.99
N LEU A 56 10.95 -11.72 -7.64
CA LEU A 56 11.35 -10.69 -8.58
C LEU A 56 12.48 -11.18 -9.51
N GLN A 57 13.22 -12.23 -9.14
CA GLN A 57 14.35 -12.79 -9.90
C GLN A 57 13.97 -14.04 -10.71
N PHE A 58 12.72 -14.52 -10.63
CA PHE A 58 12.25 -15.64 -11.46
C PHE A 58 12.38 -15.33 -12.97
N PRO A 59 12.63 -16.34 -13.84
CA PRO A 59 12.63 -16.13 -15.29
C PRO A 59 11.29 -15.59 -15.79
N THR A 60 11.29 -14.66 -16.74
CA THR A 60 10.07 -14.00 -17.24
C THR A 60 9.01 -14.99 -17.73
N TRP A 61 9.41 -16.08 -18.39
CA TRP A 61 8.48 -17.13 -18.81
C TRP A 61 7.84 -17.86 -17.62
N VAL A 62 8.59 -18.14 -16.55
CA VAL A 62 8.06 -18.75 -15.31
C VAL A 62 7.04 -17.82 -14.65
N LYS A 63 7.32 -16.52 -14.57
CA LYS A 63 6.38 -15.53 -14.04
C LYS A 63 5.06 -15.50 -14.81
N TRP A 64 5.12 -15.58 -16.14
CA TRP A 64 3.91 -15.69 -16.98
C TRP A 64 3.20 -17.03 -16.80
N CYS A 65 3.90 -18.16 -16.72
CA CYS A 65 3.27 -19.45 -16.44
C CYS A 65 2.52 -19.44 -15.09
N ILE A 66 3.14 -18.92 -14.02
CA ILE A 66 2.47 -18.77 -12.71
C ILE A 66 1.28 -17.82 -12.83
N ALA A 67 1.44 -16.65 -13.48
CA ALA A 67 0.34 -15.70 -13.67
C ALA A 67 -0.85 -16.32 -14.43
N GLN A 68 -0.61 -17.18 -15.41
CA GLN A 68 -1.66 -17.90 -16.14
C GLN A 68 -2.32 -19.01 -15.30
N ILE A 69 -1.58 -19.70 -14.41
CA ILE A 69 -2.17 -20.65 -13.44
C ILE A 69 -3.05 -19.91 -12.42
N LEU A 70 -2.60 -18.76 -11.91
CA LEU A 70 -3.38 -17.89 -11.02
C LEU A 70 -4.63 -17.33 -11.73
N ALA A 71 -4.49 -16.87 -12.98
CA ALA A 71 -5.59 -16.45 -13.83
C ALA A 71 -6.61 -17.59 -14.05
N PHE A 72 -6.16 -18.81 -14.36
CA PHE A 72 -7.03 -19.97 -14.51
C PHE A 72 -7.75 -20.32 -13.19
N SER A 73 -7.06 -20.22 -12.05
CA SER A 73 -7.67 -20.48 -10.74
C SER A 73 -8.77 -19.48 -10.37
N PHE A 74 -8.54 -18.18 -10.64
CA PHE A 74 -9.58 -17.16 -10.54
C PHE A 74 -10.72 -17.45 -11.51
N PHE A 75 -10.41 -17.75 -12.78
CA PHE A 75 -11.40 -18.04 -13.81
C PHE A 75 -12.34 -19.16 -13.37
N CYS A 76 -11.79 -20.28 -12.90
CA CYS A 76 -12.56 -21.39 -12.35
C CYS A 76 -13.49 -20.93 -11.21
N ALA A 77 -12.96 -20.29 -10.17
CA ALA A 77 -13.78 -19.84 -9.04
C ALA A 77 -14.91 -18.86 -9.46
N SER A 78 -14.66 -18.02 -10.45
CA SER A 78 -15.64 -17.05 -10.97
C SER A 78 -16.68 -17.70 -11.90
N PHE A 79 -16.26 -18.63 -12.76
CA PHE A 79 -17.10 -19.45 -13.65
C PHE A 79 -18.03 -20.38 -12.86
N LEU A 80 -17.52 -21.07 -11.84
CA LEU A 80 -18.28 -21.95 -10.96
C LEU A 80 -19.45 -21.25 -10.23
N SER A 81 -19.36 -19.93 -10.05
CA SER A 81 -20.40 -19.14 -9.38
C SER A 81 -21.68 -18.98 -10.22
N SER A 82 -21.53 -18.87 -11.54
CA SER A 82 -22.61 -18.56 -12.48
C SER A 82 -23.04 -19.77 -13.32
N ALA A 83 -22.14 -20.71 -13.63
CA ALA A 83 -22.44 -21.87 -14.47
C ALA A 83 -23.63 -22.70 -13.95
N TYR A 84 -23.77 -22.82 -12.63
CA TYR A 84 -24.90 -23.50 -11.99
C TYR A 84 -26.27 -22.89 -12.30
N SER A 85 -26.36 -21.61 -12.68
CA SER A 85 -27.65 -20.98 -13.02
C SER A 85 -28.40 -21.70 -14.15
N ALA A 86 -27.67 -22.28 -15.12
CA ALA A 86 -28.25 -23.11 -16.17
C ALA A 86 -28.83 -24.44 -15.65
N ALA A 87 -28.25 -25.01 -14.58
CA ALA A 87 -28.69 -26.26 -13.97
C ALA A 87 -29.88 -26.10 -13.00
N VAL A 88 -30.21 -24.88 -12.56
CA VAL A 88 -31.30 -24.59 -11.61
C VAL A 88 -32.66 -25.17 -12.07
N GLY A 89 -32.90 -25.19 -13.39
CA GLY A 89 -34.11 -25.77 -13.97
C GLY A 89 -34.22 -27.29 -13.76
N GLU A 90 -33.18 -28.03 -14.11
CA GLU A 90 -33.15 -29.51 -13.99
C GLU A 90 -33.12 -29.98 -12.53
N VAL A 91 -32.32 -29.32 -11.70
CA VAL A 91 -32.23 -29.62 -10.25
C VAL A 91 -33.59 -29.44 -9.57
N ARG A 92 -34.37 -28.43 -9.98
CA ARG A 92 -35.76 -28.24 -9.53
C ARG A 92 -36.70 -29.34 -10.04
N THR A 93 -36.53 -29.84 -11.27
CA THR A 93 -37.38 -30.93 -11.77
C THR A 93 -37.06 -32.29 -11.12
N GLU A 94 -35.83 -32.50 -10.67
CA GLU A 94 -35.42 -33.77 -10.03
C GLU A 94 -35.72 -33.80 -8.52
N PHE A 95 -35.38 -32.73 -7.78
CA PHE A 95 -35.53 -32.69 -6.31
C PHE A 95 -36.68 -31.78 -5.83
N GLY A 96 -37.40 -31.13 -6.74
CA GLY A 96 -38.52 -30.24 -6.42
C GLY A 96 -38.08 -28.91 -5.80
N GLY A 97 -38.94 -28.40 -4.90
CA GLY A 97 -38.74 -27.12 -4.21
C GLY A 97 -39.09 -25.88 -5.04
N GLY A 98 -39.32 -24.76 -4.35
CA GLY A 98 -39.67 -23.49 -5.00
C GLY A 98 -38.51 -22.89 -5.81
N SER A 99 -38.83 -22.07 -6.83
CA SER A 99 -37.80 -21.42 -7.67
C SER A 99 -36.80 -20.59 -6.86
N SER A 100 -37.23 -19.89 -5.80
CA SER A 100 -36.33 -19.15 -4.90
C SER A 100 -35.42 -20.07 -4.08
N VAL A 101 -35.83 -21.30 -3.75
CA VAL A 101 -35.02 -22.28 -3.01
C VAL A 101 -33.95 -22.89 -3.91
N ASN A 102 -34.27 -23.17 -5.18
CA ASN A 102 -33.25 -23.63 -6.14
C ASN A 102 -32.30 -22.48 -6.56
N SER A 103 -32.81 -21.24 -6.68
CA SER A 103 -31.99 -20.03 -6.88
C SER A 103 -31.02 -19.76 -5.72
N LEU A 104 -31.34 -20.24 -4.51
CA LEU A 104 -30.46 -20.14 -3.34
C LEU A 104 -29.12 -20.87 -3.55
N GLY A 105 -29.03 -21.86 -4.44
CA GLY A 105 -27.76 -22.48 -4.82
C GLY A 105 -26.82 -21.54 -5.59
N VAL A 106 -27.35 -20.58 -6.35
CA VAL A 106 -26.54 -19.49 -6.92
C VAL A 106 -26.14 -18.53 -5.81
N GLY A 107 -27.10 -18.12 -4.97
CA GLY A 107 -26.88 -17.13 -3.91
C GLY A 107 -25.88 -17.57 -2.83
N LEU A 108 -25.99 -18.79 -2.32
CA LEU A 108 -25.11 -19.35 -1.30
C LEU A 108 -23.65 -19.48 -1.77
N PHE A 109 -23.42 -19.70 -3.06
CA PHE A 109 -22.07 -19.66 -3.61
C PHE A 109 -21.46 -18.27 -3.48
N VAL A 110 -22.22 -17.23 -3.85
CA VAL A 110 -21.72 -15.86 -3.79
C VAL A 110 -21.56 -15.41 -2.34
N ALA A 111 -22.53 -15.70 -1.46
CA ALA A 111 -22.42 -15.47 -0.01
C ALA A 111 -21.26 -16.26 0.61
N GLY A 112 -20.95 -17.43 0.07
CA GLY A 112 -19.83 -18.27 0.45
C GLY A 112 -18.51 -17.51 0.40
N PHE A 113 -18.27 -16.61 -0.56
CA PHE A 113 -17.00 -15.88 -0.75
C PHE A 113 -16.43 -15.14 0.49
N ALA A 114 -17.13 -15.11 1.64
CA ALA A 114 -16.67 -14.60 2.92
C ALA A 114 -15.94 -15.61 3.86
N ALA A 115 -15.86 -16.91 3.56
CA ALA A 115 -15.16 -17.93 4.38
C ALA A 115 -14.08 -18.74 3.59
N GLY A 116 -13.56 -19.91 4.04
CA GLY A 116 -12.38 -20.62 3.43
C GLY A 116 -12.31 -22.19 3.39
N PRO A 117 -11.33 -22.79 2.62
CA PRO A 117 -11.24 -24.14 1.92
C PRO A 117 -11.66 -25.48 2.62
N PHE A 118 -12.03 -26.65 2.01
CA PHE A 118 -12.19 -27.23 0.61
C PHE A 118 -13.23 -28.41 0.52
N ILE A 119 -14.21 -28.45 -0.43
CA ILE A 119 -15.19 -29.56 -0.75
C ILE A 119 -15.91 -29.34 -2.13
N TRP A 120 -15.95 -30.31 -3.05
CA TRP A 120 -16.69 -30.22 -4.34
C TRP A 120 -17.33 -31.53 -4.86
N ALA A 121 -16.56 -32.62 -4.88
CA ALA A 121 -16.96 -33.90 -5.49
C ALA A 121 -18.32 -34.49 -5.02
N PRO A 122 -18.80 -34.25 -3.77
CA PRO A 122 -20.12 -34.73 -3.37
C PRO A 122 -21.30 -34.15 -4.17
N MET A 123 -21.15 -33.04 -4.89
CA MET A 123 -22.24 -32.44 -5.68
C MET A 123 -22.60 -33.24 -6.94
N SER A 124 -21.65 -33.89 -7.61
CA SER A 124 -21.96 -34.72 -8.78
C SER A 124 -22.66 -36.03 -8.42
N VAL A 125 -22.66 -36.39 -7.13
CA VAL A 125 -23.28 -37.60 -6.57
C VAL A 125 -24.36 -37.30 -5.53
N SER A 126 -24.78 -36.03 -5.37
CA SER A 126 -25.78 -35.64 -4.39
C SER A 126 -27.16 -36.20 -4.74
N GLN A 127 -27.88 -36.68 -3.73
CA GLN A 127 -29.21 -37.29 -3.87
C GLN A 127 -30.34 -36.39 -3.35
N ASP A 128 -30.01 -35.18 -2.90
CA ASP A 128 -30.94 -34.25 -2.28
C ASP A 128 -30.50 -32.77 -2.45
N LEU A 129 -31.47 -31.86 -2.33
CA LEU A 129 -31.24 -30.42 -2.47
C LEU A 129 -30.46 -29.78 -1.30
N ALA A 130 -30.56 -30.31 -0.09
CA ALA A 130 -29.86 -29.75 1.07
C ALA A 130 -28.35 -29.97 0.95
N THR A 131 -27.92 -31.16 0.49
CA THR A 131 -26.52 -31.43 0.11
C THR A 131 -26.07 -30.44 -0.96
N ILE A 132 -26.84 -30.20 -2.03
CA ILE A 132 -26.45 -29.22 -3.06
C ILE A 132 -26.26 -27.83 -2.47
N LEU A 133 -27.16 -27.36 -1.59
CA LEU A 133 -27.07 -26.04 -0.97
C LEU A 133 -25.88 -25.91 0.00
N VAL A 134 -25.67 -26.90 0.88
CA VAL A 134 -24.54 -26.94 1.82
C VAL A 134 -23.21 -26.98 1.06
N MET A 135 -23.11 -27.87 0.07
CA MET A 135 -21.93 -27.95 -0.80
C MET A 135 -21.72 -26.64 -1.56
N ARG A 136 -22.78 -25.98 -2.07
CA ARG A 136 -22.66 -24.70 -2.79
C ARG A 136 -22.36 -23.48 -1.91
N PHE A 137 -22.60 -23.51 -0.60
CA PHE A 137 -22.05 -22.50 0.32
C PHE A 137 -20.53 -22.69 0.51
N LEU A 138 -20.14 -23.94 0.77
CA LEU A 138 -18.79 -24.36 1.07
C LEU A 138 -17.88 -24.17 -0.16
N ALA A 139 -18.29 -24.65 -1.33
CA ALA A 139 -17.86 -24.23 -2.65
C ALA A 139 -17.33 -22.78 -2.79
N GLY A 140 -18.20 -21.78 -2.61
CA GLY A 140 -17.86 -20.37 -2.82
C GLY A 140 -16.93 -19.82 -1.75
N THR A 141 -17.14 -20.27 -0.50
CA THR A 141 -16.19 -20.17 0.62
C THR A 141 -14.79 -20.58 0.16
N PHE A 142 -14.64 -21.69 -0.54
CA PHE A 142 -13.32 -22.16 -0.98
C PHE A 142 -12.79 -21.38 -2.19
N GLY A 143 -13.69 -20.91 -3.07
CA GLY A 143 -13.39 -20.08 -4.23
C GLY A 143 -12.93 -18.64 -3.91
N ALA A 144 -13.09 -18.16 -2.67
CA ALA A 144 -12.63 -16.83 -2.24
C ALA A 144 -11.09 -16.67 -2.32
N SER A 145 -10.35 -17.73 -2.00
CA SER A 145 -8.89 -17.74 -1.93
C SER A 145 -8.21 -17.39 -3.28
N PRO A 146 -8.47 -18.08 -4.41
CA PRO A 146 -7.89 -17.69 -5.69
C PRO A 146 -8.38 -16.33 -6.20
N ILE A 147 -9.58 -15.88 -5.80
CA ILE A 147 -10.11 -14.56 -6.17
C ILE A 147 -9.32 -13.43 -5.50
N THR A 148 -8.92 -13.59 -4.24
CA THR A 148 -8.14 -12.59 -3.50
C THR A 148 -6.64 -12.67 -3.78
N ASN A 149 -6.08 -13.88 -3.81
CA ASN A 149 -4.63 -14.08 -3.77
C ASN A 149 -3.94 -13.96 -5.14
N SER A 150 -4.64 -14.21 -6.24
CA SER A 150 -4.05 -14.21 -7.59
C SER A 150 -3.47 -12.85 -8.01
N GLY A 151 -4.13 -11.76 -7.66
CA GLY A 151 -3.60 -10.40 -7.87
C GLY A 151 -2.36 -10.11 -7.02
N GLY A 152 -2.30 -10.65 -5.80
CA GLY A 152 -1.15 -10.55 -4.90
C GLY A 152 0.09 -11.23 -5.48
N GLY A 153 -0.01 -12.51 -5.86
CA GLY A 153 1.11 -13.24 -6.45
C GLY A 153 1.64 -12.62 -7.75
N ILE A 154 0.77 -12.04 -8.58
CA ILE A 154 1.18 -11.25 -9.76
C ILE A 154 1.92 -9.98 -9.35
N ALA A 155 1.47 -9.28 -8.30
CA ALA A 155 2.19 -8.12 -7.79
C ALA A 155 3.58 -8.49 -7.23
N ASP A 156 3.69 -9.58 -6.48
CA ASP A 156 4.95 -10.02 -5.85
C ASP A 156 6.01 -10.45 -6.89
N MET A 157 5.61 -11.08 -8.00
CA MET A 157 6.54 -11.49 -9.05
C MET A 157 6.94 -10.36 -10.02
N PHE A 158 6.03 -9.45 -10.37
CA PHE A 158 6.25 -8.48 -11.44
C PHE A 158 6.73 -7.12 -10.93
N SER A 159 7.79 -6.60 -11.57
CA SER A 159 8.35 -5.28 -11.28
C SER A 159 7.31 -4.17 -11.50
N ALA A 160 7.48 -3.00 -10.88
CA ALA A 160 6.57 -1.86 -11.07
C ALA A 160 6.40 -1.43 -12.55
N LYS A 161 7.39 -1.71 -13.42
CA LYS A 161 7.34 -1.46 -14.86
C LYS A 161 6.45 -2.47 -15.59
N ASP A 162 6.59 -3.75 -15.27
CA ASP A 162 6.00 -4.85 -16.05
C ASP A 162 4.64 -5.30 -15.49
N ARG A 163 4.41 -5.07 -14.19
CA ARG A 163 3.18 -5.41 -13.44
C ARG A 163 1.94 -4.78 -14.07
N GLY A 164 2.07 -3.60 -14.71
CA GLY A 164 0.96 -2.96 -15.42
C GLY A 164 0.40 -3.83 -16.55
N LEU A 165 1.26 -4.49 -17.34
CA LEU A 165 0.82 -5.38 -18.42
C LEU A 165 0.20 -6.67 -17.88
N ALA A 166 0.87 -7.31 -16.91
CA ALA A 166 0.38 -8.54 -16.27
C ALA A 166 -0.99 -8.34 -15.61
N MET A 167 -1.16 -7.23 -14.86
CA MET A 167 -2.45 -6.85 -14.28
C MET A 167 -3.51 -6.53 -15.35
N THR A 168 -3.16 -5.91 -16.47
CA THR A 168 -4.11 -5.60 -17.55
C THR A 168 -4.63 -6.87 -18.24
N ILE A 169 -3.79 -7.89 -18.43
CA ILE A 169 -4.21 -9.19 -18.98
C ILE A 169 -5.08 -9.94 -17.97
N PHE A 170 -4.64 -10.01 -16.71
CA PHE A 170 -5.40 -10.63 -15.61
C PHE A 170 -6.76 -9.94 -15.36
N SER A 171 -6.85 -8.64 -15.61
CA SER A 171 -8.07 -7.82 -15.43
C SER A 171 -9.28 -8.26 -16.24
N ALA A 172 -9.11 -9.05 -17.30
CA ALA A 172 -10.23 -9.62 -18.07
C ALA A 172 -10.96 -10.75 -17.33
N VAL A 173 -10.22 -11.53 -16.53
CA VAL A 173 -10.67 -12.79 -15.93
C VAL A 173 -11.93 -12.65 -15.04
N PRO A 174 -12.06 -11.63 -14.16
CA PRO A 174 -13.19 -11.55 -13.23
C PRO A 174 -14.56 -11.31 -13.88
N PHE A 175 -14.59 -10.91 -15.15
CA PHE A 175 -15.80 -10.57 -15.90
C PHE A 175 -16.15 -11.62 -16.95
N LEU A 176 -15.14 -12.31 -17.50
CA LEU A 176 -15.36 -13.42 -18.44
C LEU A 176 -15.90 -14.68 -17.75
N GLY A 177 -15.45 -15.00 -16.54
CA GLY A 177 -15.96 -16.15 -15.76
C GLY A 177 -17.48 -16.14 -15.57
N PRO A 178 -18.07 -15.06 -15.03
CA PRO A 178 -19.51 -14.97 -14.79
C PRO A 178 -20.35 -15.02 -16.08
N VAL A 179 -19.80 -14.58 -17.21
CA VAL A 179 -20.51 -14.47 -18.50
C VAL A 179 -20.40 -15.76 -19.34
N LEU A 180 -19.26 -16.45 -19.29
CA LEU A 180 -19.10 -17.75 -19.95
C LEU A 180 -19.81 -18.88 -19.19
N GLY A 181 -20.02 -18.73 -17.88
CA GLY A 181 -20.71 -19.72 -17.03
C GLY A 181 -22.06 -20.17 -17.57
N PRO A 182 -23.05 -19.29 -17.76
CA PRO A 182 -24.36 -19.68 -18.27
C PRO A 182 -24.34 -20.23 -19.70
N ILE A 183 -23.40 -19.77 -20.54
CA ILE A 183 -23.24 -20.24 -21.92
C ILE A 183 -22.79 -21.70 -21.92
N ILE A 184 -21.62 -21.98 -21.32
CA ILE A 184 -21.06 -23.33 -21.29
C ILE A 184 -21.92 -24.25 -20.42
N GLY A 185 -22.43 -23.74 -19.29
CA GLY A 185 -23.38 -24.45 -18.42
C GLY A 185 -24.63 -24.87 -19.16
N GLY A 186 -25.27 -23.96 -19.91
CA GLY A 186 -26.47 -24.25 -20.70
C GLY A 186 -26.28 -25.39 -21.68
N PHE A 187 -25.19 -25.38 -22.47
CA PHE A 187 -24.91 -26.46 -23.43
C PHE A 187 -24.48 -27.78 -22.78
N VAL A 188 -23.67 -27.74 -21.72
CA VAL A 188 -23.25 -28.97 -21.00
C VAL A 188 -24.42 -29.62 -20.28
N THR A 189 -25.27 -28.84 -19.62
CA THR A 189 -26.50 -29.34 -18.99
C THR A 189 -27.48 -29.85 -20.05
N ALA A 190 -27.74 -29.10 -21.13
CA ALA A 190 -28.64 -29.56 -22.19
C ALA A 190 -28.18 -30.84 -22.93
N GLY A 191 -26.87 -31.10 -22.97
CA GLY A 191 -26.29 -32.27 -23.66
C GLY A 191 -26.00 -33.48 -22.77
N ALA A 192 -25.74 -33.28 -21.47
CA ALA A 192 -25.28 -34.33 -20.56
C ALA A 192 -25.87 -34.27 -19.13
N GLY A 193 -26.80 -33.34 -18.88
CA GLY A 193 -27.46 -33.12 -17.60
C GLY A 193 -26.62 -32.37 -16.56
N TRP A 194 -27.30 -31.83 -15.54
CA TRP A 194 -26.67 -31.02 -14.49
C TRP A 194 -25.56 -31.73 -13.72
N ARG A 195 -25.62 -33.07 -13.56
CA ARG A 195 -24.57 -33.85 -12.89
C ARG A 195 -23.25 -33.80 -13.66
N TRP A 196 -23.28 -33.81 -14.98
CA TRP A 196 -22.07 -33.67 -15.79
C TRP A 196 -21.51 -32.26 -15.71
N LEU A 197 -22.38 -31.23 -15.62
CA LEU A 197 -21.90 -29.88 -15.31
C LEU A 197 -21.13 -29.86 -13.98
N MET A 198 -21.66 -30.46 -12.90
CA MET A 198 -20.93 -30.54 -11.63
C MET A 198 -19.59 -31.29 -11.76
N ALA A 199 -19.53 -32.36 -12.55
CA ALA A 199 -18.30 -33.10 -12.82
C ALA A 199 -17.27 -32.24 -13.59
N LEU A 200 -17.70 -31.49 -14.61
CA LEU A 200 -16.84 -30.53 -15.33
C LEU A 200 -16.26 -29.47 -14.39
N LEU A 201 -17.08 -28.90 -13.51
CA LEU A 201 -16.62 -27.92 -12.51
C LEU A 201 -15.59 -28.53 -11.54
N ALA A 202 -15.76 -29.80 -11.14
CA ALA A 202 -14.81 -30.52 -10.31
C ALA A 202 -13.50 -30.86 -11.04
N ILE A 203 -13.56 -31.20 -12.34
CA ILE A 203 -12.36 -31.42 -13.18
C ILE A 203 -11.57 -30.11 -13.34
N MET A 204 -12.25 -29.00 -13.65
CA MET A 204 -11.62 -27.69 -13.80
C MET A 204 -10.92 -27.21 -12.51
N THR A 205 -11.55 -27.37 -11.35
CA THR A 205 -10.92 -27.00 -10.07
C THR A 205 -9.84 -28.01 -9.66
N GLY A 206 -10.00 -29.30 -9.93
CA GLY A 206 -8.97 -30.33 -9.71
C GLY A 206 -7.70 -30.06 -10.52
N VAL A 207 -7.82 -29.77 -11.81
CA VAL A 207 -6.68 -29.38 -12.67
C VAL A 207 -6.04 -28.09 -12.14
N SER A 208 -6.83 -27.07 -11.77
CA SER A 208 -6.29 -25.84 -11.18
C SER A 208 -5.54 -26.08 -9.86
N PHE A 209 -6.01 -27.00 -9.03
CA PHE A 209 -5.35 -27.38 -7.77
C PHE A 209 -4.03 -28.10 -8.02
N ILE A 210 -4.01 -29.09 -8.93
CA ILE A 210 -2.80 -29.84 -9.30
C ILE A 210 -1.74 -28.89 -9.89
N LEU A 211 -2.13 -28.01 -10.81
CA LEU A 211 -1.21 -27.02 -11.40
C LEU A 211 -0.70 -26.03 -10.35
N GLY A 212 -1.55 -25.58 -9.42
CA GLY A 212 -1.16 -24.74 -8.30
C GLY A 212 -0.11 -25.42 -7.42
N ALA A 213 -0.44 -26.60 -6.88
CA ALA A 213 0.41 -27.34 -5.94
C ALA A 213 1.74 -27.81 -6.55
N ALA A 214 1.78 -28.11 -7.86
CA ALA A 214 2.98 -28.60 -8.53
C ALA A 214 3.93 -27.48 -9.02
N PHE A 215 3.39 -26.30 -9.39
CA PHE A 215 4.17 -25.28 -10.11
C PHE A 215 4.18 -23.88 -9.47
N VAL A 216 3.27 -23.56 -8.55
CA VAL A 216 3.18 -22.22 -7.94
C VAL A 216 3.86 -22.22 -6.57
N PRO A 217 5.03 -21.58 -6.41
CA PRO A 217 5.70 -21.47 -5.12
C PRO A 217 5.01 -20.43 -4.23
N GLU A 218 5.41 -20.43 -2.95
CA GLU A 218 5.23 -19.25 -2.10
C GLU A 218 5.82 -18.02 -2.80
N THR A 219 5.04 -16.95 -2.92
CA THR A 219 5.46 -15.69 -3.56
C THR A 219 5.49 -14.50 -2.59
N TYR A 220 4.89 -14.60 -1.41
CA TYR A 220 4.83 -13.46 -0.51
C TYR A 220 6.15 -13.27 0.27
N ALA A 221 6.94 -12.28 -0.16
CA ALA A 221 8.32 -12.05 0.31
C ALA A 221 8.52 -12.06 1.84
N PRO A 222 7.67 -11.44 2.69
CA PRO A 222 7.82 -11.48 4.14
C PRO A 222 7.72 -12.89 4.73
N VAL A 223 6.88 -13.76 4.15
CA VAL A 223 6.74 -15.15 4.59
C VAL A 223 7.94 -15.99 4.19
N ILE A 224 8.48 -15.79 2.98
CA ILE A 224 9.70 -16.47 2.51
C ILE A 224 10.90 -16.11 3.42
N LEU A 225 11.12 -14.82 3.66
CA LEU A 225 12.21 -14.33 4.51
C LEU A 225 12.04 -14.75 5.97
N ARG A 226 10.81 -14.82 6.49
CA ARG A 226 10.55 -15.31 7.85
C ARG A 226 10.78 -16.80 8.00
N ARG A 227 10.26 -17.64 7.09
CA ARG A 227 10.57 -19.09 7.09
C ARG A 227 12.09 -19.33 7.02
N ARG A 228 12.81 -18.56 6.19
CA ARG A 228 14.28 -18.57 6.11
C ARG A 228 14.94 -18.23 7.44
N ALA A 229 14.52 -17.15 8.11
CA ALA A 229 15.06 -16.75 9.42
C ALA A 229 14.79 -17.80 10.52
N GLU A 230 13.61 -18.39 10.55
CA GLU A 230 13.25 -19.47 11.49
C GLU A 230 14.09 -20.74 11.24
N THR A 231 14.36 -21.11 9.98
CA THR A 231 15.24 -22.23 9.62
C THR A 231 16.71 -21.97 9.94
N LEU A 232 17.25 -20.79 9.60
CA LEU A 232 18.64 -20.43 9.92
C LEU A 232 18.89 -20.40 11.43
N SER A 233 17.93 -19.89 12.21
CA SER A 233 18.03 -19.86 13.67
C SER A 233 18.08 -21.27 14.28
N LYS A 234 17.23 -22.18 13.80
CA LYS A 234 17.22 -23.59 14.24
C LYS A 234 18.54 -24.29 13.93
N HIS A 235 19.07 -24.10 12.71
CA HIS A 235 20.27 -24.82 12.24
C HIS A 235 21.58 -24.30 12.86
N THR A 236 21.72 -22.98 13.03
CA THR A 236 22.98 -22.36 13.46
C THR A 236 23.04 -22.01 14.95
N ARG A 237 21.94 -22.22 15.69
CA ARG A 237 21.73 -21.85 17.10
C ARG A 237 21.86 -20.34 17.44
N LYS A 238 22.07 -19.47 16.46
CA LYS A 238 22.07 -18.00 16.62
C LYS A 238 20.70 -17.41 16.25
N VAL A 239 20.42 -16.18 16.65
CA VAL A 239 19.12 -15.54 16.39
C VAL A 239 19.13 -14.83 15.03
N TYR A 240 18.19 -15.20 14.16
CA TYR A 240 17.92 -14.52 12.88
C TYR A 240 16.49 -13.98 12.90
N ARG A 241 16.27 -12.80 12.32
CA ARG A 241 14.95 -12.19 12.19
C ARG A 241 14.80 -11.49 10.84
N THR A 242 13.56 -11.29 10.40
CA THR A 242 13.27 -10.34 9.31
C THR A 242 13.44 -8.91 9.82
N LYS A 243 13.57 -7.93 8.92
CA LYS A 243 13.57 -6.50 9.30
C LYS A 243 12.33 -6.11 10.12
N SER A 244 11.15 -6.64 9.75
CA SER A 244 9.90 -6.47 10.49
C SER A 244 9.92 -7.11 11.89
N ASP A 245 10.43 -8.33 12.04
CA ASP A 245 10.46 -9.03 13.35
C ASP A 245 11.61 -8.54 14.27
N ALA A 246 12.58 -7.81 13.73
CA ALA A 246 13.68 -7.21 14.47
C ALA A 246 13.34 -5.84 15.08
N PHE A 247 12.56 -5.02 14.37
CA PHE A 247 12.25 -3.65 14.78
C PHE A 247 10.77 -3.42 15.14
N GLY A 248 9.86 -4.29 14.72
CA GLY A 248 8.44 -4.24 15.06
C GLY A 248 8.08 -5.03 16.31
N SER A 249 7.01 -4.62 16.99
CA SER A 249 6.37 -5.43 18.03
C SER A 249 5.71 -6.66 17.41
N ARG A 250 6.01 -7.85 17.95
CA ARG A 250 5.48 -9.13 17.46
C ARG A 250 4.00 -9.28 17.84
N GLU A 251 3.09 -8.71 17.05
CA GLU A 251 1.64 -8.87 17.24
C GLU A 251 1.26 -10.36 17.27
N SER A 252 0.37 -10.75 18.18
CA SER A 252 -0.11 -12.13 18.27
C SER A 252 -0.89 -12.50 17.00
N ALA A 253 -0.83 -13.77 16.61
CA ALA A 253 -1.66 -14.30 15.51
C ALA A 253 -3.16 -14.04 15.75
N SER A 254 -3.63 -14.09 17.00
CA SER A 254 -5.00 -13.71 17.36
C SER A 254 -5.28 -12.22 17.14
N THR A 255 -4.36 -11.33 17.55
CA THR A 255 -4.46 -9.89 17.31
C THR A 255 -4.51 -9.57 15.81
N LEU A 256 -3.63 -10.18 15.02
CA LEU A 256 -3.59 -10.03 13.56
C LEU A 256 -4.89 -10.54 12.91
N PHE A 257 -5.42 -11.68 13.34
CA PHE A 257 -6.69 -12.23 12.85
C PHE A 257 -7.89 -11.32 13.17
N PHE A 258 -8.08 -10.92 14.43
CA PHE A 258 -9.17 -10.02 14.81
C PHE A 258 -9.01 -8.61 14.21
N ARG A 259 -7.78 -8.15 13.96
CA ARG A 259 -7.51 -6.90 13.21
C ARG A 259 -7.93 -7.05 11.75
N ALA A 260 -7.48 -8.10 11.07
CA ALA A 260 -7.85 -8.38 9.67
C ALA A 260 -9.37 -8.53 9.49
N LEU A 261 -10.06 -9.18 10.43
CA LEU A 261 -11.52 -9.34 10.39
C LEU A 261 -12.28 -8.05 10.74
N SER A 262 -11.79 -7.22 11.68
CA SER A 262 -12.51 -6.02 12.13
C SER A 262 -12.22 -4.74 11.33
N MET A 263 -11.08 -4.65 10.64
CA MET A 263 -10.73 -3.46 9.84
C MET A 263 -11.69 -3.19 8.67
N PRO A 264 -12.13 -4.19 7.87
CA PRO A 264 -13.13 -3.98 6.81
C PRO A 264 -14.42 -3.31 7.30
N TRP A 265 -14.99 -3.77 8.41
CA TRP A 265 -16.22 -3.20 8.99
C TRP A 265 -16.03 -1.76 9.48
N LYS A 266 -14.87 -1.45 10.09
CA LYS A 266 -14.52 -0.08 10.51
C LYS A 266 -14.40 0.87 9.31
N LEU A 267 -13.82 0.39 8.20
CA LEU A 267 -13.64 1.17 6.98
C LEU A 267 -14.93 1.29 6.15
N LEU A 268 -15.84 0.31 6.22
CA LEU A 268 -17.23 0.44 5.74
C LEU A 268 -18.03 1.51 6.52
N GLY A 269 -17.53 2.00 7.67
CA GLY A 269 -18.06 3.16 8.36
C GLY A 269 -17.69 4.51 7.72
N GLU A 270 -16.76 4.56 6.76
CA GLU A 270 -16.43 5.78 6.02
C GLU A 270 -17.44 6.00 4.88
N PRO A 271 -18.13 7.16 4.80
CA PRO A 271 -19.20 7.38 3.82
C PRO A 271 -18.80 7.15 2.35
N ILE A 272 -17.58 7.54 1.96
CA ILE A 272 -17.06 7.31 0.60
C ILE A 272 -16.93 5.81 0.31
N VAL A 273 -16.36 5.05 1.25
CA VAL A 273 -16.17 3.60 1.12
C VAL A 273 -17.51 2.88 1.06
N LEU A 274 -18.44 3.26 1.93
CA LEU A 274 -19.78 2.68 1.99
C LEU A 274 -20.55 2.92 0.68
N LEU A 275 -20.68 4.17 0.25
CA LEU A 275 -21.43 4.53 -0.96
C LEU A 275 -20.84 3.88 -2.22
N LEU A 276 -19.52 3.89 -2.39
CA LEU A 276 -18.86 3.22 -3.51
C LEU A 276 -18.97 1.70 -3.46
N SER A 277 -18.99 1.11 -2.26
CA SER A 277 -19.19 -0.33 -2.10
C SER A 277 -20.62 -0.75 -2.38
N ILE A 278 -21.63 0.04 -1.98
CA ILE A 278 -23.04 -0.21 -2.34
C ILE A 278 -23.25 0.00 -3.84
N TYR A 279 -22.57 0.96 -4.47
CA TYR A 279 -22.62 1.14 -5.93
C TYR A 279 -22.05 -0.10 -6.66
N LEU A 280 -20.84 -0.54 -6.30
CA LEU A 280 -20.25 -1.78 -6.84
C LEU A 280 -21.13 -3.01 -6.57
N ALA A 281 -21.73 -3.10 -5.38
CA ALA A 281 -22.64 -4.17 -5.02
C ALA A 281 -23.91 -4.16 -5.88
N THR A 282 -24.52 -3.00 -6.11
CA THR A 282 -25.74 -2.85 -6.95
C THR A 282 -25.47 -3.24 -8.41
N VAL A 283 -24.35 -2.77 -8.98
CA VAL A 283 -23.97 -3.05 -10.37
C VAL A 283 -23.62 -4.53 -10.57
N PHE A 284 -22.86 -5.13 -9.63
CA PHE A 284 -22.52 -6.55 -9.70
C PHE A 284 -23.74 -7.45 -9.41
N ALA A 285 -24.62 -7.07 -8.49
CA ALA A 285 -25.85 -7.82 -8.24
C ALA A 285 -26.86 -7.73 -9.38
N THR A 286 -26.82 -6.64 -10.18
CA THR A 286 -27.56 -6.56 -11.44
C THR A 286 -27.08 -7.62 -12.43
N LEU A 287 -25.78 -7.88 -12.55
CA LEU A 287 -25.27 -9.00 -13.36
C LEU A 287 -25.79 -10.36 -12.85
N TYR A 288 -25.85 -10.57 -11.53
CA TYR A 288 -26.37 -11.83 -10.96
C TYR A 288 -27.89 -11.97 -11.10
N LEU A 289 -28.64 -10.87 -11.10
CA LEU A 289 -30.07 -10.84 -11.45
C LEU A 289 -30.30 -11.31 -12.89
N LEU A 290 -29.39 -11.01 -13.82
CA LEU A 290 -29.50 -11.48 -15.21
C LEU A 290 -29.38 -13.02 -15.32
N PHE A 291 -28.70 -13.71 -14.41
CA PHE A 291 -28.68 -15.19 -14.38
C PHE A 291 -30.05 -15.81 -14.10
N ALA A 292 -30.96 -15.10 -13.46
CA ALA A 292 -32.35 -15.52 -13.29
C ALA A 292 -33.28 -14.89 -14.33
N ALA A 293 -33.06 -13.63 -14.72
CA ALA A 293 -33.90 -12.93 -15.69
C ALA A 293 -33.77 -13.42 -17.14
N TYR A 294 -32.57 -13.83 -17.59
CA TYR A 294 -32.39 -14.31 -18.96
C TYR A 294 -33.10 -15.65 -19.21
N PRO A 295 -33.06 -16.66 -18.32
CA PRO A 295 -33.96 -17.81 -18.42
C PRO A 295 -35.44 -17.42 -18.51
N ILE A 296 -35.93 -16.51 -17.66
CA ILE A 296 -37.34 -16.07 -17.70
C ILE A 296 -37.68 -15.41 -19.05
N VAL A 297 -36.82 -14.54 -19.58
CA VAL A 297 -37.06 -13.82 -20.85
C VAL A 297 -36.92 -14.70 -22.09
N TYR A 298 -35.91 -15.58 -22.14
CA TYR A 298 -35.58 -16.33 -23.36
C TYR A 298 -36.09 -17.79 -23.32
N GLN A 299 -36.04 -18.46 -22.18
CA GLN A 299 -36.54 -19.84 -22.04
C GLN A 299 -38.04 -19.87 -21.74
N GLU A 300 -38.50 -19.17 -20.69
CA GLU A 300 -39.92 -19.20 -20.30
C GLU A 300 -40.80 -18.38 -21.26
N ALA A 301 -40.44 -17.14 -21.57
CA ALA A 301 -41.28 -16.26 -22.40
C ALA A 301 -41.08 -16.37 -23.92
N ARG A 302 -39.92 -16.86 -24.41
CA ARG A 302 -39.64 -17.09 -25.85
C ARG A 302 -39.49 -18.56 -26.24
N GLY A 303 -39.56 -19.50 -25.31
CA GLY A 303 -39.49 -20.94 -25.60
C GLY A 303 -38.13 -21.46 -26.09
N TRP A 304 -37.02 -20.74 -25.84
CA TRP A 304 -35.69 -21.18 -26.27
C TRP A 304 -35.20 -22.38 -25.46
N GLY A 305 -34.53 -23.33 -26.12
CA GLY A 305 -33.90 -24.48 -25.46
C GLY A 305 -32.78 -24.07 -24.48
N LEU A 306 -32.50 -24.94 -23.51
CA LEU A 306 -31.66 -24.65 -22.34
C LEU A 306 -30.23 -24.16 -22.67
N GLY A 307 -29.61 -24.64 -23.76
CA GLY A 307 -28.33 -24.10 -24.23
C GLY A 307 -28.46 -22.72 -24.89
N ALA A 308 -29.53 -22.50 -25.66
CA ALA A 308 -29.77 -21.25 -26.37
C ALA A 308 -30.13 -20.10 -25.44
N SER A 309 -30.81 -20.35 -24.31
CA SER A 309 -31.12 -19.33 -23.29
C SER A 309 -29.88 -18.79 -22.56
N GLY A 310 -28.72 -19.45 -22.68
CA GLY A 310 -27.42 -18.94 -22.24
C GLY A 310 -26.76 -17.96 -23.24
N LEU A 311 -27.04 -18.05 -24.54
CA LEU A 311 -26.41 -17.21 -25.59
C LEU A 311 -26.57 -15.68 -25.41
N PRO A 312 -27.67 -15.13 -24.83
CA PRO A 312 -27.79 -13.70 -24.51
C PRO A 312 -26.63 -13.10 -23.71
N PHE A 313 -25.89 -13.89 -22.93
CA PHE A 313 -24.68 -13.44 -22.24
C PHE A 313 -23.55 -13.01 -23.19
N LEU A 314 -23.55 -13.45 -24.46
CA LEU A 314 -22.61 -12.97 -25.48
C LEU A 314 -22.69 -11.45 -25.70
N GLY A 315 -23.87 -10.84 -25.56
CA GLY A 315 -24.01 -9.38 -25.62
C GLY A 315 -23.18 -8.70 -24.52
N ILE A 316 -23.30 -9.18 -23.28
CA ILE A 316 -22.50 -8.70 -22.14
C ILE A 316 -21.01 -8.95 -22.39
N MET A 317 -20.64 -10.09 -22.99
CA MET A 317 -19.25 -10.39 -23.33
C MET A 317 -18.63 -9.38 -24.32
N VAL A 318 -19.36 -8.99 -25.37
CA VAL A 318 -18.92 -7.95 -26.31
C VAL A 318 -18.73 -6.61 -25.59
N GLY A 319 -19.63 -6.26 -24.67
CA GLY A 319 -19.49 -5.09 -23.81
C GLY A 319 -18.21 -5.11 -22.97
N ILE A 320 -17.96 -6.23 -22.27
CA ILE A 320 -16.77 -6.46 -21.45
C ILE A 320 -15.48 -6.31 -22.26
N LEU A 321 -15.39 -6.99 -23.40
CA LEU A 321 -14.19 -6.94 -24.27
C LEU A 321 -13.94 -5.52 -24.80
N THR A 322 -15.01 -4.80 -25.16
CA THR A 322 -14.93 -3.40 -25.60
C THR A 322 -14.47 -2.47 -24.46
N ALA A 323 -14.92 -2.70 -23.22
CA ALA A 323 -14.51 -1.92 -22.06
C ALA A 323 -13.07 -2.20 -21.61
N LEU A 324 -12.58 -3.42 -21.80
CA LEU A 324 -11.17 -3.77 -21.58
C LEU A 324 -10.25 -3.05 -22.60
N ALA A 325 -10.64 -3.04 -23.88
CA ALA A 325 -9.94 -2.26 -24.92
C ALA A 325 -9.96 -0.76 -24.63
N TYR A 326 -11.12 -0.20 -24.23
CA TYR A 326 -11.24 1.19 -23.79
C TYR A 326 -10.35 1.49 -22.58
N SER A 327 -10.31 0.61 -21.59
CA SER A 327 -9.49 0.80 -20.37
C SER A 327 -7.99 0.76 -20.68
N ALA A 328 -7.55 -0.08 -21.63
CA ALA A 328 -6.18 -0.10 -22.11
C ALA A 328 -5.80 1.22 -22.83
N ALA A 329 -6.72 1.81 -23.61
CA ALA A 329 -6.54 3.12 -24.22
C ALA A 329 -6.55 4.26 -23.18
N ASP A 330 -7.45 4.24 -22.20
CA ASP A 330 -7.52 5.24 -21.12
C ASP A 330 -6.27 5.22 -20.24
N ASN A 331 -5.61 4.07 -20.05
CA ASN A 331 -4.33 3.98 -19.37
C ASN A 331 -3.25 4.87 -20.03
N LEU A 332 -3.33 5.14 -21.33
CA LEU A 332 -2.43 6.09 -22.02
C LEU A 332 -2.73 7.55 -21.62
N ARG A 333 -4.01 7.90 -21.37
CA ARG A 333 -4.39 9.19 -20.75
C ARG A 333 -3.89 9.24 -19.31
N TYR A 334 -4.11 8.18 -18.53
CA TYR A 334 -3.68 8.13 -17.13
C TYR A 334 -2.15 8.28 -17.00
N GLN A 335 -1.36 7.61 -17.84
CA GLN A 335 0.09 7.82 -17.87
C GLN A 335 0.50 9.26 -18.22
N LYS A 336 -0.22 9.96 -19.11
CA LYS A 336 0.03 11.39 -19.41
C LYS A 336 -0.27 12.28 -18.20
N VAL A 337 -1.28 11.95 -17.39
CA VAL A 337 -1.57 12.63 -16.11
C VAL A 337 -0.49 12.32 -15.07
N LEU A 338 -0.08 11.05 -14.93
CA LEU A 338 0.96 10.62 -14.01
C LEU A 338 2.32 11.28 -14.29
N ARG A 339 2.69 11.47 -15.57
CA ARG A 339 3.92 12.17 -15.99
C ARG A 339 3.89 13.69 -15.80
N ARG A 340 2.71 14.28 -15.59
CA ARG A 340 2.52 15.73 -15.36
C ARG A 340 2.52 16.13 -13.89
N ASN A 341 2.31 15.18 -12.98
CA ASN A 341 2.31 15.39 -11.54
C ASN A 341 3.59 14.80 -10.93
N ALA A 342 4.01 15.29 -9.77
CA ALA A 342 5.11 14.66 -9.04
C ALA A 342 4.68 13.27 -8.50
N PRO A 343 5.64 12.35 -8.22
CA PRO A 343 5.35 11.06 -7.62
C PRO A 343 4.50 11.20 -6.35
N GLY A 344 3.40 10.44 -6.26
CA GLY A 344 2.45 10.50 -5.15
C GLY A 344 1.47 11.69 -5.16
N GLN A 345 1.61 12.66 -6.06
CA GLN A 345 0.73 13.85 -6.15
C GLN A 345 -0.36 13.75 -7.22
N THR A 346 -0.55 12.58 -7.85
CA THR A 346 -1.65 12.40 -8.82
C THR A 346 -2.98 12.24 -8.07
N PRO A 347 -4.01 13.08 -8.33
CA PRO A 347 -5.30 12.96 -7.67
C PRO A 347 -6.01 11.66 -8.08
N PRO A 348 -6.41 10.77 -7.13
CA PRO A 348 -7.15 9.54 -7.43
C PRO A 348 -8.44 9.74 -8.22
N GLU A 349 -9.05 10.91 -8.15
CA GLU A 349 -10.18 11.35 -8.97
C GLU A 349 -9.90 11.20 -10.48
N ALA A 350 -8.63 11.23 -10.91
CA ALA A 350 -8.22 10.96 -12.31
C ALA A 350 -8.55 9.54 -12.80
N ARG A 351 -8.88 8.59 -11.90
CA ARG A 351 -9.40 7.25 -12.19
C ARG A 351 -10.90 7.22 -12.54
N LEU A 352 -11.66 8.27 -12.21
CA LEU A 352 -13.12 8.25 -12.33
C LEU A 352 -13.64 8.55 -13.75
N MET A 353 -12.79 9.02 -14.68
CA MET A 353 -13.20 9.31 -16.06
C MET A 353 -13.86 8.11 -16.79
N PRO A 354 -13.27 6.90 -16.80
CA PRO A 354 -13.96 5.71 -17.29
C PRO A 354 -15.27 5.40 -16.53
N CYS A 355 -15.28 5.58 -15.20
CA CYS A 355 -16.47 5.34 -14.38
C CYS A 355 -17.64 6.27 -14.75
N MET A 356 -17.38 7.56 -15.04
CA MET A 356 -18.39 8.52 -15.51
C MET A 356 -19.02 8.11 -16.85
N VAL A 357 -18.23 7.55 -17.77
CA VAL A 357 -18.74 7.00 -19.04
C VAL A 357 -19.57 5.74 -18.75
N GLY A 358 -18.99 4.80 -18.01
CA GLY A 358 -19.65 3.53 -17.70
C GLY A 358 -20.97 3.70 -16.92
N SER A 359 -21.04 4.66 -16.00
CA SER A 359 -22.23 4.90 -15.19
C SER A 359 -23.46 5.28 -16.02
N VAL A 360 -23.28 5.95 -17.16
CA VAL A 360 -24.37 6.29 -18.10
C VAL A 360 -24.76 5.08 -18.97
N PHE A 361 -23.79 4.25 -19.35
CA PHE A 361 -24.04 3.07 -20.21
C PHE A 361 -24.82 1.94 -19.49
N ILE A 362 -24.66 1.77 -18.17
CA ILE A 362 -25.42 0.77 -17.40
C ILE A 362 -26.94 0.98 -17.48
N PRO A 363 -27.54 2.11 -17.07
CA PRO A 363 -28.98 2.31 -17.14
C PRO A 363 -29.47 2.36 -18.59
N ALA A 364 -28.69 2.90 -19.53
CA ALA A 364 -29.04 2.86 -20.96
C ALA A 364 -29.21 1.43 -21.47
N GLY A 365 -28.27 0.53 -21.15
CA GLY A 365 -28.37 -0.89 -21.47
C GLY A 365 -29.54 -1.58 -20.75
N MET A 366 -29.77 -1.27 -19.47
CA MET A 366 -30.85 -1.89 -18.71
C MET A 366 -32.25 -1.46 -19.18
N PHE A 367 -32.46 -0.17 -19.50
CA PHE A 367 -33.75 0.28 -20.05
C PHE A 367 -33.97 -0.19 -21.50
N TRP A 368 -32.92 -0.23 -22.34
CA TRP A 368 -33.01 -0.84 -23.67
C TRP A 368 -33.42 -2.31 -23.55
N PHE A 369 -32.74 -3.10 -22.71
CA PHE A 369 -33.11 -4.49 -22.46
C PHE A 369 -34.56 -4.61 -21.98
N ALA A 370 -34.95 -3.79 -21.00
CA ALA A 370 -36.28 -3.82 -20.41
C ALA A 370 -37.40 -3.59 -21.43
N TRP A 371 -37.24 -2.68 -22.39
CA TRP A 371 -38.27 -2.36 -23.38
C TRP A 371 -38.13 -3.12 -24.71
N THR A 372 -37.15 -4.01 -24.84
CA THR A 372 -36.96 -4.87 -26.04
C THR A 372 -37.01 -6.38 -25.74
N ASN A 373 -37.15 -6.78 -24.48
CA ASN A 373 -37.19 -8.19 -24.08
C ASN A 373 -38.47 -8.94 -24.52
N ALA A 374 -39.55 -8.24 -24.89
CA ALA A 374 -40.82 -8.83 -25.32
C ALA A 374 -40.65 -9.85 -26.48
N PRO A 375 -41.35 -10.99 -26.46
CA PRO A 375 -41.27 -12.01 -27.51
C PRO A 375 -41.54 -11.49 -28.94
N SER A 376 -42.39 -10.47 -29.07
CA SER A 376 -42.73 -9.79 -30.33
C SER A 376 -41.61 -8.94 -30.93
N VAL A 377 -40.63 -8.52 -30.12
CA VAL A 377 -39.46 -7.75 -30.57
C VAL A 377 -38.35 -8.73 -30.98
N HIS A 378 -37.65 -8.45 -32.07
CA HIS A 378 -36.55 -9.30 -32.53
C HIS A 378 -35.45 -9.42 -31.45
N TRP A 379 -35.14 -10.65 -31.06
CA TRP A 379 -34.31 -11.01 -29.90
C TRP A 379 -32.93 -10.33 -29.88
N MET A 380 -32.35 -10.00 -31.04
CA MET A 380 -31.06 -9.31 -31.12
C MET A 380 -31.11 -7.93 -30.45
N ALA A 381 -32.27 -7.24 -30.42
CA ALA A 381 -32.39 -5.94 -29.78
C ALA A 381 -32.13 -6.02 -28.26
N SER A 382 -32.67 -7.04 -27.59
CA SER A 382 -32.46 -7.26 -26.16
C SER A 382 -31.10 -7.88 -25.83
N ILE A 383 -30.47 -8.62 -26.76
CA ILE A 383 -29.08 -9.08 -26.58
C ILE A 383 -28.08 -7.92 -26.77
N ALA A 384 -28.28 -7.06 -27.77
CA ALA A 384 -27.41 -5.90 -28.04
C ALA A 384 -27.37 -4.90 -26.86
N ALA A 385 -28.51 -4.70 -26.19
CA ALA A 385 -28.60 -3.94 -24.94
C ALA A 385 -27.64 -4.45 -23.85
N GLY A 386 -27.38 -5.77 -23.82
CA GLY A 386 -26.40 -6.40 -22.93
C GLY A 386 -24.98 -5.89 -23.13
N ALA A 387 -24.60 -5.44 -24.34
CA ALA A 387 -23.28 -4.86 -24.59
C ALA A 387 -23.10 -3.50 -23.91
N PHE A 388 -24.14 -2.67 -23.85
CA PHE A 388 -24.12 -1.40 -23.12
C PHE A 388 -23.98 -1.66 -21.61
N PHE A 389 -24.73 -2.62 -21.07
CA PHE A 389 -24.59 -3.05 -19.68
C PHE A 389 -23.18 -3.60 -19.37
N GLY A 390 -22.67 -4.54 -20.18
CA GLY A 390 -21.35 -5.15 -19.99
C GLY A 390 -20.19 -4.17 -20.11
N PHE A 391 -20.31 -3.19 -21.00
CA PHE A 391 -19.34 -2.10 -21.14
C PHE A 391 -19.33 -1.22 -19.88
N GLY A 392 -20.51 -0.75 -19.45
CA GLY A 392 -20.64 0.10 -18.28
C GLY A 392 -20.22 -0.59 -16.97
N LEU A 393 -20.60 -1.86 -16.79
CA LEU A 393 -20.22 -2.74 -15.68
C LEU A 393 -18.70 -2.71 -15.44
N VAL A 394 -17.90 -2.95 -16.48
CA VAL A 394 -16.44 -3.04 -16.38
C VAL A 394 -15.83 -1.67 -16.06
N LEU A 395 -16.21 -0.60 -16.77
CA LEU A 395 -15.63 0.72 -16.56
C LEU A 395 -15.96 1.30 -15.17
N VAL A 396 -17.16 1.06 -14.66
CA VAL A 396 -17.54 1.41 -13.29
C VAL A 396 -16.73 0.60 -12.28
N PHE A 397 -16.62 -0.72 -12.47
CA PHE A 397 -15.88 -1.58 -11.56
C PHE A 397 -14.41 -1.15 -11.46
N PHE A 398 -13.70 -0.99 -12.58
CA PHE A 398 -12.30 -0.57 -12.58
C PHE A 398 -12.09 0.83 -12.01
N GLY A 399 -12.90 1.81 -12.42
CA GLY A 399 -12.75 3.19 -11.95
C GLY A 399 -12.98 3.33 -10.44
N VAL A 400 -14.01 2.66 -9.89
CA VAL A 400 -14.30 2.69 -8.46
C VAL A 400 -13.29 1.88 -7.64
N THR A 401 -12.94 0.66 -8.07
CA THR A 401 -11.96 -0.18 -7.38
C THR A 401 -10.59 0.50 -7.32
N THR A 402 -10.11 1.09 -8.42
CA THR A 402 -8.83 1.81 -8.43
C THR A 402 -8.90 3.13 -7.65
N TYR A 403 -10.00 3.88 -7.72
CA TYR A 403 -10.20 5.07 -6.88
C TYR A 403 -10.18 4.72 -5.38
N LEU A 404 -10.79 3.62 -4.95
CA LEU A 404 -10.77 3.18 -3.55
C LEU A 404 -9.35 2.81 -3.08
N VAL A 405 -8.58 2.09 -3.91
CA VAL A 405 -7.17 1.76 -3.62
C VAL A 405 -6.32 3.03 -3.51
N ASP A 406 -6.38 3.90 -4.50
CA ASP A 406 -5.57 5.12 -4.55
C ASP A 406 -6.03 6.18 -3.52
N SER A 407 -7.27 6.09 -3.01
CA SER A 407 -7.79 6.98 -1.96
C SER A 407 -7.50 6.53 -0.53
N TYR A 408 -7.33 5.23 -0.31
CA TYR A 408 -7.12 4.61 1.01
C TYR A 408 -5.88 3.71 1.01
N THR A 409 -4.78 4.13 0.39
CA THR A 409 -3.59 3.29 0.10
C THR A 409 -3.10 2.44 1.27
N VAL A 410 -2.99 3.00 2.47
CA VAL A 410 -2.58 2.32 3.72
C VAL A 410 -3.53 1.18 4.13
N TYR A 411 -4.81 1.30 3.79
CA TYR A 411 -5.88 0.36 4.17
C TYR A 411 -6.52 -0.33 2.95
N ALA A 412 -5.92 -0.23 1.77
CA ALA A 412 -6.55 -0.59 0.49
C ALA A 412 -7.07 -2.04 0.47
N ALA A 413 -6.29 -3.00 0.99
CA ALA A 413 -6.71 -4.40 1.07
C ALA A 413 -7.97 -4.59 1.94
N SER A 414 -8.08 -3.89 3.07
CA SER A 414 -9.24 -3.97 3.96
C SER A 414 -10.46 -3.23 3.40
N VAL A 415 -10.26 -2.12 2.67
CA VAL A 415 -11.31 -1.42 1.91
C VAL A 415 -11.87 -2.33 0.82
N LEU A 416 -11.01 -2.97 0.03
CA LEU A 416 -11.43 -3.92 -1.01
C LEU A 416 -12.13 -5.14 -0.43
N ALA A 417 -11.68 -5.67 0.71
CA ALA A 417 -12.34 -6.77 1.40
C ALA A 417 -13.77 -6.40 1.86
N GLY A 418 -13.95 -5.23 2.50
CA GLY A 418 -15.28 -4.75 2.90
C GLY A 418 -16.21 -4.53 1.71
N SER A 419 -15.67 -3.98 0.63
CA SER A 419 -16.38 -3.79 -0.64
C SER A 419 -16.80 -5.13 -1.27
N ALA A 420 -15.92 -6.13 -1.24
CA ALA A 420 -16.20 -7.48 -1.72
C ALA A 420 -17.29 -8.19 -0.91
N VAL A 421 -17.34 -8.00 0.42
CA VAL A 421 -18.39 -8.57 1.29
C VAL A 421 -19.76 -7.97 0.96
N LEU A 422 -19.91 -6.65 0.88
CA LEU A 422 -21.19 -6.03 0.48
C LEU A 422 -21.63 -6.46 -0.92
N ARG A 423 -20.68 -6.53 -1.86
CA ARG A 423 -20.91 -7.02 -3.22
C ARG A 423 -21.36 -8.48 -3.26
N ALA A 424 -20.79 -9.33 -2.42
CA ALA A 424 -21.19 -10.72 -2.29
C ALA A 424 -22.61 -10.86 -1.73
N VAL A 425 -22.95 -10.09 -0.69
CA VAL A 425 -24.31 -10.10 -0.10
C VAL A 425 -25.37 -9.67 -1.11
N PHE A 426 -25.18 -8.56 -1.83
CA PHE A 426 -26.18 -8.09 -2.80
C PHE A 426 -26.37 -9.10 -3.94
N ALA A 427 -25.28 -9.63 -4.51
CA ALA A 427 -25.35 -10.61 -5.59
C ALA A 427 -25.86 -12.00 -5.13
N ALA A 428 -25.80 -12.30 -3.83
CA ALA A 428 -26.48 -13.45 -3.25
C ALA A 428 -27.99 -13.24 -3.10
N VAL A 429 -28.43 -12.02 -2.75
CA VAL A 429 -29.83 -11.69 -2.48
C VAL A 429 -30.65 -11.46 -3.76
N PHE A 430 -30.10 -10.80 -4.78
CA PHE A 430 -30.85 -10.40 -5.98
C PHE A 430 -31.53 -11.58 -6.73
N PRO A 431 -30.86 -12.73 -6.96
CA PRO A 431 -31.51 -13.88 -7.59
C PRO A 431 -32.74 -14.40 -6.83
N LEU A 432 -32.75 -14.33 -5.50
CA LEU A 432 -33.79 -14.96 -4.65
C LEU A 432 -35.19 -14.36 -4.88
N PHE A 433 -35.26 -13.03 -5.07
CA PHE A 433 -36.51 -12.32 -5.35
C PHE A 433 -36.81 -12.17 -6.85
N THR A 434 -35.85 -12.45 -7.75
CA THR A 434 -35.99 -12.15 -9.18
C THR A 434 -37.21 -12.85 -9.80
N GLY A 435 -37.41 -14.14 -9.57
CA GLY A 435 -38.58 -14.85 -10.11
C GLY A 435 -39.93 -14.28 -9.63
N ILE A 436 -40.01 -13.82 -8.38
CA ILE A 436 -41.22 -13.18 -7.82
C ILE A 436 -41.43 -11.80 -8.45
N MET A 437 -40.35 -11.03 -8.61
CA MET A 437 -40.37 -9.71 -9.25
C MET A 437 -40.86 -9.79 -10.70
N TYR A 438 -40.35 -10.75 -11.50
CA TYR A 438 -40.79 -10.95 -12.88
C TYR A 438 -42.24 -11.45 -12.97
N LYS A 439 -42.68 -12.32 -12.05
CA LYS A 439 -44.09 -12.75 -11.99
C LYS A 439 -45.05 -11.60 -11.68
N ASN A 440 -44.67 -10.71 -10.76
CA ASN A 440 -45.57 -9.67 -10.25
C ASN A 440 -45.55 -8.36 -11.07
N LEU A 441 -44.43 -8.01 -11.70
CA LEU A 441 -44.28 -6.78 -12.49
C LEU A 441 -44.28 -7.01 -14.01
N GLY A 442 -44.16 -8.27 -14.46
CA GLY A 442 -43.98 -8.61 -15.87
C GLY A 442 -42.59 -8.24 -16.41
N LEU A 443 -42.28 -8.71 -17.63
CA LEU A 443 -40.93 -8.65 -18.22
C LEU A 443 -40.35 -7.23 -18.25
N HIS A 444 -41.15 -6.23 -18.62
CA HIS A 444 -40.70 -4.84 -18.83
C HIS A 444 -40.36 -4.13 -17.52
N TRP A 445 -41.31 -4.08 -16.57
CA TRP A 445 -41.09 -3.37 -15.32
C TRP A 445 -40.09 -4.08 -14.41
N ALA A 446 -40.09 -5.42 -14.36
CA ALA A 446 -39.10 -6.19 -13.61
C ALA A 446 -37.66 -5.96 -14.14
N SER A 447 -37.48 -5.84 -15.46
CA SER A 447 -36.19 -5.46 -16.05
C SER A 447 -35.83 -3.98 -15.83
N SER A 448 -36.82 -3.11 -15.64
CA SER A 448 -36.61 -1.68 -15.43
C SER A 448 -36.14 -1.34 -14.01
N VAL A 449 -36.49 -2.13 -12.99
CA VAL A 449 -36.04 -1.93 -11.59
C VAL A 449 -34.52 -1.74 -11.45
N PRO A 450 -33.65 -2.66 -11.95
CA PRO A 450 -32.20 -2.44 -11.93
C PRO A 450 -31.74 -1.26 -12.80
N GLY A 451 -32.51 -0.88 -13.83
CA GLY A 451 -32.27 0.34 -14.61
C GLY A 451 -32.44 1.61 -13.78
N PHE A 452 -33.52 1.70 -12.99
CA PHE A 452 -33.73 2.81 -12.04
C PHE A 452 -32.69 2.84 -10.92
N LEU A 453 -32.31 1.66 -10.38
CA LEU A 453 -31.23 1.56 -9.40
C LEU A 453 -29.89 2.05 -9.97
N ALA A 454 -29.55 1.67 -11.21
CA ALA A 454 -28.35 2.15 -11.89
C ALA A 454 -28.40 3.66 -12.18
N LEU A 455 -29.57 4.17 -12.59
CA LEU A 455 -29.80 5.59 -12.87
C LEU A 455 -29.56 6.46 -11.62
N ALA A 456 -29.96 6.00 -10.43
CA ALA A 456 -29.72 6.70 -9.17
C ALA A 456 -28.22 6.90 -8.85
N TRP A 457 -27.36 6.01 -9.34
CA TRP A 457 -25.90 6.13 -9.17
C TRP A 457 -25.20 7.02 -10.21
N VAL A 458 -25.86 7.36 -11.34
CA VAL A 458 -25.26 8.15 -12.44
C VAL A 458 -24.59 9.45 -11.97
N PRO A 459 -25.15 10.26 -11.05
CA PRO A 459 -24.51 11.51 -10.63
C PRO A 459 -23.21 11.30 -9.83
N PHE A 460 -23.04 10.13 -9.19
CA PHE A 460 -22.05 9.96 -8.13
C PHE A 460 -20.59 10.03 -8.60
N PRO A 461 -20.19 9.40 -9.73
CA PRO A 461 -18.84 9.55 -10.28
C PRO A 461 -18.51 10.99 -10.68
N PHE A 462 -19.49 11.76 -11.19
CA PHE A 462 -19.32 13.16 -11.59
C PHE A 462 -19.16 14.07 -10.37
N VAL A 463 -19.95 13.83 -9.32
CA VAL A 463 -19.84 14.53 -8.02
C VAL A 463 -18.48 14.25 -7.36
N LEU A 464 -18.02 12.99 -7.35
CA LEU A 464 -16.69 12.65 -6.84
C LEU A 464 -15.55 13.19 -7.72
N TYR A 465 -15.70 13.21 -9.05
CA TYR A 465 -14.69 13.79 -9.94
C TYR A 465 -14.47 15.28 -9.67
N LYS A 466 -15.55 16.03 -9.41
CA LYS A 466 -15.48 17.48 -9.14
C LYS A 466 -15.15 17.83 -7.69
N TYR A 467 -15.71 17.11 -6.72
CA TYR A 467 -15.67 17.48 -5.29
C TYR A 467 -14.99 16.42 -4.39
N GLY A 468 -14.47 15.33 -4.95
CA GLY A 468 -13.88 14.20 -4.20
C GLY A 468 -12.83 14.64 -3.17
N HIS A 469 -11.93 15.55 -3.55
CA HIS A 469 -10.92 16.10 -2.63
C HIS A 469 -11.53 16.75 -1.37
N LEU A 470 -12.60 17.54 -1.50
CA LEU A 470 -13.29 18.19 -0.37
C LEU A 470 -14.00 17.17 0.53
N ILE A 471 -14.63 16.16 -0.07
CA ILE A 471 -15.34 15.10 0.65
C ILE A 471 -14.30 14.24 1.41
N ARG A 472 -13.15 13.97 0.79
CA ARG A 472 -12.02 13.22 1.36
C ARG A 472 -11.34 13.94 2.52
N THR A 473 -11.18 15.26 2.48
CA THR A 473 -10.65 16.02 3.63
C THR A 473 -11.52 15.93 4.90
N ARG A 474 -12.76 15.41 4.78
CA ARG A 474 -13.67 15.14 5.91
C ARG A 474 -13.70 13.67 6.36
N SER A 475 -13.02 12.76 5.63
CA SER A 475 -12.96 11.33 5.96
C SER A 475 -11.85 11.04 6.98
N ARG A 476 -12.17 10.31 8.05
CA ARG A 476 -11.25 10.07 9.18
C ARG A 476 -10.14 9.07 8.86
N SER A 477 -10.31 8.27 7.81
CA SER A 477 -9.42 7.17 7.41
C SER A 477 -8.76 7.33 6.03
N VAL A 478 -9.10 8.38 5.25
CA VAL A 478 -8.33 8.78 4.05
C VAL A 478 -7.00 9.39 4.45
N LEU A 479 -7.02 10.24 5.48
CA LEU A 479 -5.81 10.81 6.03
C LEU A 479 -5.07 9.72 6.82
N PRO A 480 -3.77 9.46 6.59
CA PRO A 480 -2.94 8.96 7.67
C PRO A 480 -3.07 9.97 8.82
N LYS A 481 -3.17 9.51 10.07
CA LYS A 481 -3.49 10.37 11.23
C LYS A 481 -2.38 11.41 11.52
N SER A 482 -2.38 12.50 10.76
CA SER A 482 -1.79 13.75 11.20
C SER A 482 -2.61 14.29 12.38
N PRO A 483 -2.00 14.83 13.46
CA PRO A 483 -2.74 15.41 14.59
C PRO A 483 -3.57 16.68 14.27
N ILE A 484 -3.66 17.07 13.00
CA ILE A 484 -4.12 18.39 12.57
C ILE A 484 -5.65 18.47 12.48
N SER A 485 -6.32 17.39 12.04
CA SER A 485 -7.79 17.38 11.91
C SER A 485 -8.54 17.37 13.25
N SER A 486 -7.84 17.18 14.37
CA SER A 486 -8.37 17.39 15.73
C SER A 486 -8.28 18.84 16.22
N LEU A 487 -7.49 19.72 15.59
CA LEU A 487 -7.32 21.10 16.05
C LEU A 487 -8.46 22.01 15.58
N SER A 488 -8.93 21.84 14.34
CA SER A 488 -9.97 22.72 13.75
C SER A 488 -11.39 22.52 14.32
N SER A 489 -11.62 21.51 15.16
CA SER A 489 -12.87 21.34 15.91
C SER A 489 -12.72 21.60 17.42
N MET A 490 -11.55 22.06 17.87
CA MET A 490 -11.27 22.39 19.28
C MET A 490 -11.03 23.89 19.53
N SER A 491 -11.04 24.71 18.47
CA SER A 491 -10.86 26.17 18.54
C SER A 491 -11.96 26.93 19.30
N SER A 492 -13.09 26.28 19.63
CA SER A 492 -14.30 26.97 20.09
C SER A 492 -14.74 26.63 21.53
N GLN A 493 -14.05 25.73 22.24
CA GLN A 493 -14.50 25.25 23.58
C GLN A 493 -13.39 24.99 24.61
N VAL A 494 -12.14 25.42 24.39
CA VAL A 494 -11.04 25.21 25.36
C VAL A 494 -10.58 26.52 26.01
N ILE A 495 -11.45 27.10 26.83
CA ILE A 495 -11.06 27.93 28.00
C ILE A 495 -11.38 27.11 29.25
N ALA A 496 -10.65 25.99 29.41
CA ALA A 496 -10.66 25.16 30.61
C ALA A 496 -9.42 24.26 30.61
N VAL A 497 -8.52 24.45 31.59
CA VAL A 497 -7.35 23.57 31.76
C VAL A 497 -7.76 22.34 32.57
N SER A 498 -7.92 21.20 31.90
CA SER A 498 -8.10 19.90 32.56
C SER A 498 -7.10 18.88 32.03
N LYS A 499 -6.30 18.29 32.93
CA LYS A 499 -5.24 17.33 32.58
C LYS A 499 -5.85 16.03 32.01
N PRO A 500 -5.48 15.57 30.81
CA PRO A 500 -5.83 14.23 30.35
C PRO A 500 -5.12 13.18 31.20
N ALA A 501 -5.81 12.10 31.57
CA ALA A 501 -5.24 11.03 32.37
C ALA A 501 -4.24 10.18 31.56
N LEU A 502 -3.00 10.10 32.04
CA LEU A 502 -2.03 9.10 31.59
C LEU A 502 -2.55 7.70 31.94
N ARG A 503 -2.48 6.76 30.98
CA ARG A 503 -2.69 5.33 31.25
C ARG A 503 -1.45 4.53 30.92
N GLU A 504 -1.07 3.73 31.93
CA GLU A 504 0.12 2.90 32.06
C GLU A 504 1.46 3.66 31.92
N PRO A 505 2.24 3.78 33.00
CA PRO A 505 3.54 4.42 32.94
C PRO A 505 4.52 3.51 32.20
N TRP A 506 5.41 4.12 31.41
CA TRP A 506 6.72 3.53 31.16
C TRP A 506 7.33 3.17 32.52
N GLN A 507 7.98 2.01 32.64
CA GLN A 507 8.67 1.65 33.88
C GLN A 507 9.62 2.80 34.26
N VAL A 508 9.29 3.49 35.35
CA VAL A 508 10.14 4.52 35.91
C VAL A 508 11.34 3.80 36.51
N ILE A 509 12.37 3.65 35.70
CA ILE A 509 13.73 3.42 36.19
C ILE A 509 13.96 4.52 37.22
N SER A 510 14.36 4.15 38.44
CA SER A 510 14.57 5.10 39.53
C SER A 510 15.53 6.22 39.06
N PRO A 511 15.30 7.51 39.44
CA PRO A 511 16.06 8.66 38.92
C PRO A 511 17.55 8.75 39.35
N SER A 512 18.23 7.61 39.52
CA SER A 512 19.53 7.50 40.18
C SER A 512 20.49 6.49 39.52
N SER A 513 20.25 6.09 38.25
CA SER A 513 21.12 5.11 37.57
C SER A 513 21.33 5.26 36.05
N ASP A 514 20.77 6.28 35.37
CA ASP A 514 21.18 6.60 33.99
C ASP A 514 22.54 7.30 33.99
N ALA A 515 23.61 6.52 33.92
CA ALA A 515 24.99 7.00 33.90
C ALA A 515 25.32 7.91 32.70
N SER A 516 24.43 8.03 31.70
CA SER A 516 24.62 8.95 30.58
C SER A 516 24.21 10.39 30.88
N LEU A 517 23.51 10.68 31.99
CA LEU A 517 23.05 12.04 32.34
C LEU A 517 24.20 13.03 32.55
N ALA A 518 25.36 12.56 33.00
CA ALA A 518 26.57 13.37 33.18
C ALA A 518 27.50 13.41 31.94
N LEU A 519 27.18 12.69 30.85
CA LEU A 519 27.99 12.69 29.63
C LEU A 519 27.72 13.93 28.78
N PRO A 520 28.73 14.49 28.10
CA PRO A 520 28.55 15.57 27.13
C PRO A 520 27.49 15.25 26.07
N ARG A 521 26.66 16.25 25.74
CA ARG A 521 25.42 16.09 24.98
C ARG A 521 25.57 16.51 23.52
N ILE A 522 25.02 15.68 22.64
CA ILE A 522 24.96 15.91 21.19
C ILE A 522 23.50 16.02 20.77
N LEU A 523 23.14 17.16 20.16
CA LEU A 523 21.79 17.43 19.66
C LEU A 523 21.61 16.86 18.24
N CYS A 524 20.71 15.90 18.07
CA CYS A 524 20.54 15.13 16.84
C CYS A 524 19.31 15.58 16.02
N LEU A 525 19.54 16.13 14.82
CA LEU A 525 18.54 16.68 13.90
C LEU A 525 18.33 15.77 12.68
N HIS A 526 17.12 15.25 12.51
CA HIS A 526 16.80 14.24 11.50
C HIS A 526 16.63 14.81 10.07
N GLY A 527 16.57 13.94 9.06
CA GLY A 527 16.30 14.34 7.66
C GLY A 527 14.84 14.76 7.40
N GLY A 528 14.52 15.20 6.18
CA GLY A 528 13.12 15.40 5.77
C GLY A 528 12.47 14.04 5.45
N GLY A 529 11.20 13.85 5.77
CA GLY A 529 10.50 12.59 5.47
C GLY A 529 10.79 11.46 6.45
N THR A 530 11.22 11.79 7.67
CA THR A 530 11.51 10.87 8.77
C THR A 530 11.07 11.55 10.09
N ASN A 531 11.38 10.98 11.26
CA ASN A 531 11.08 11.57 12.57
C ASN A 531 12.16 11.20 13.60
N ALA A 532 12.12 11.80 14.79
CA ALA A 532 13.13 11.58 15.83
C ALA A 532 13.28 10.09 16.21
N ARG A 533 12.16 9.34 16.25
CA ARG A 533 12.15 7.90 16.54
C ARG A 533 12.87 7.08 15.46
N ILE A 534 12.59 7.35 14.17
CA ILE A 534 13.25 6.66 13.05
C ILE A 534 14.72 7.04 13.01
N PHE A 535 15.08 8.31 13.22
CA PHE A 535 16.48 8.76 13.23
C PHE A 535 17.28 8.12 14.39
N LYS A 536 16.69 7.99 15.58
CA LYS A 536 17.26 7.24 16.72
C LYS A 536 17.49 5.76 16.41
N ALA A 537 16.68 5.16 15.53
CA ALA A 537 16.88 3.79 15.03
C ALA A 537 17.95 3.72 13.92
N GLN A 538 17.99 4.68 12.99
CA GLN A 538 19.02 4.77 11.96
C GLN A 538 20.41 4.98 12.59
N CYS A 539 20.51 5.82 13.62
CA CYS A 539 21.74 6.06 14.38
C CYS A 539 22.14 4.90 15.32
N ARG A 540 21.48 3.72 15.31
CA ARG A 540 21.68 2.66 16.32
C ARG A 540 23.15 2.30 16.57
N VAL A 541 23.93 2.12 15.50
CA VAL A 541 25.34 1.67 15.59
C VAL A 541 26.25 2.82 16.07
N ILE A 542 26.07 4.03 15.53
CA ILE A 542 26.79 5.23 15.97
C ILE A 542 26.50 5.52 17.45
N ARG A 543 25.23 5.48 17.85
CA ARG A 543 24.78 5.67 19.25
C ARG A 543 25.39 4.61 20.18
N ALA A 544 25.42 3.34 19.77
CA ALA A 544 26.03 2.28 20.58
C ALA A 544 27.55 2.47 20.74
N ALA A 545 28.23 2.94 19.69
CA ALA A 545 29.67 3.18 19.69
C ALA A 545 30.09 4.43 20.49
N LEU A 546 29.22 5.45 20.58
CA LEU A 546 29.43 6.69 21.37
C LEU A 546 28.86 6.62 22.80
N ALA A 547 28.10 5.59 23.17
CA ALA A 547 27.30 5.54 24.42
C ALA A 547 28.08 5.64 25.74
N LYS A 548 29.41 5.52 25.71
CA LYS A 548 30.30 5.72 26.86
C LYS A 548 30.85 7.15 26.98
N ASP A 549 30.81 7.88 25.88
CA ASP A 549 31.50 9.16 25.72
C ASP A 549 30.51 10.33 25.61
N PHE A 550 29.31 10.09 25.02
CA PHE A 550 28.30 11.11 24.74
C PHE A 550 26.86 10.64 24.94
N ARG A 551 25.98 11.56 25.34
CA ARG A 551 24.52 11.41 25.35
C ARG A 551 23.93 12.05 24.08
N LEU A 552 23.23 11.25 23.25
CA LEU A 552 22.61 11.73 22.00
C LEU A 552 21.12 12.01 22.21
N VAL A 553 20.71 13.28 22.10
CA VAL A 553 19.34 13.76 22.28
C VAL A 553 18.70 14.03 20.93
N PHE A 554 17.56 13.40 20.63
CA PHE A 554 16.96 13.40 19.30
C PHE A 554 15.76 14.35 19.24
N VAL A 555 15.86 15.40 18.42
CA VAL A 555 14.81 16.44 18.28
C VAL A 555 13.79 16.04 17.22
N GLU A 556 12.51 16.30 17.50
CA GLU A 556 11.39 16.04 16.57
C GLU A 556 11.04 17.32 15.79
N ALA A 557 11.15 17.30 14.46
CA ALA A 557 10.94 18.50 13.66
C ALA A 557 9.47 18.96 13.66
N PRO A 558 9.18 20.27 13.58
CA PRO A 558 7.82 20.78 13.77
C PRO A 558 6.84 20.38 12.65
N TYR A 559 7.19 20.63 11.38
CA TYR A 559 6.26 20.49 10.25
C TYR A 559 6.01 19.03 9.87
N ALA A 560 4.78 18.70 9.48
CA ALA A 560 4.42 17.38 8.98
C ALA A 560 4.87 17.18 7.52
N SER A 561 5.31 15.97 7.18
CA SER A 561 5.80 15.64 5.84
C SER A 561 5.25 14.31 5.31
N ILE A 562 5.44 14.07 4.01
CA ILE A 562 5.34 12.75 3.40
C ILE A 562 6.65 11.98 3.73
N PRO A 563 6.63 10.65 3.96
CA PRO A 563 7.85 9.86 4.16
C PRO A 563 8.77 9.89 2.93
N GLY A 564 10.08 9.86 3.15
CA GLY A 564 11.06 9.68 2.07
C GLY A 564 10.91 8.31 1.36
N PRO A 565 11.28 8.18 0.08
CA PRO A 565 11.11 6.93 -0.66
C PRO A 565 11.79 5.74 0.03
N ASP A 566 13.05 5.89 0.44
CA ASP A 566 13.79 4.88 1.19
C ASP A 566 13.16 4.55 2.55
N VAL A 567 12.54 5.56 3.19
CA VAL A 567 11.86 5.44 4.49
C VAL A 567 10.60 4.60 4.38
N THR A 568 9.81 4.74 3.30
CA THR A 568 8.56 3.97 3.14
C THR A 568 8.78 2.45 3.17
N SER A 569 9.91 1.97 2.63
CA SER A 569 10.21 0.53 2.51
C SER A 569 10.58 -0.18 3.83
N VAL A 570 10.89 0.57 4.90
CA VAL A 570 11.35 0.03 6.19
C VAL A 570 10.55 0.57 7.38
N TYR A 571 10.09 1.82 7.29
CA TYR A 571 9.49 2.58 8.37
C TYR A 571 8.11 3.17 8.00
N GLY A 572 7.43 2.65 6.97
CA GLY A 572 6.14 3.17 6.48
C GLY A 572 5.06 3.31 7.57
N ASP A 573 5.02 2.37 8.52
CA ASP A 573 4.09 2.40 9.67
C ASP A 573 4.55 3.27 10.86
N TRP A 574 5.75 3.86 10.80
CA TRP A 574 6.37 4.60 11.92
C TRP A 574 6.05 6.10 11.91
N GLY A 575 5.02 6.52 11.16
CA GLY A 575 4.56 7.90 11.12
C GLY A 575 3.97 8.41 12.47
N PRO A 576 3.68 9.73 12.59
CA PRO A 576 3.76 10.75 11.53
C PRO A 576 5.22 11.08 11.14
N PHE A 577 5.42 11.46 9.88
CA PHE A 577 6.71 11.90 9.36
C PHE A 577 6.79 13.42 9.41
N LYS A 578 8.01 13.95 9.56
CA LYS A 578 8.30 15.34 9.89
C LYS A 578 9.37 15.95 8.97
N SER A 579 9.43 17.28 8.95
CA SER A 579 10.44 18.07 8.26
C SER A 579 10.75 19.38 9.00
N TRP A 580 11.98 19.88 8.82
CA TRP A 580 12.43 21.19 9.32
C TRP A 580 11.99 22.35 8.42
N ILE A 581 11.76 22.07 7.13
CA ILE A 581 11.23 23.01 6.14
C ILE A 581 9.76 22.63 5.88
N PRO A 582 8.82 23.59 5.80
CA PRO A 582 7.42 23.33 5.44
C PRO A 582 7.28 22.88 3.97
N ALA A 583 6.08 22.38 3.62
CA ALA A 583 5.78 21.91 2.27
C ALA A 583 4.77 22.82 1.56
N GLY A 584 5.26 23.68 0.66
CA GLY A 584 4.46 24.57 -0.22
C GLY A 584 4.72 26.05 0.01
N ASP A 585 4.04 26.90 -0.76
CA ASP A 585 4.07 28.38 -0.63
C ASP A 585 3.28 28.84 0.61
N VAL A 586 3.75 28.45 1.80
CA VAL A 586 3.14 28.84 3.08
C VAL A 586 3.62 30.26 3.42
N GLY A 587 2.91 31.26 2.88
CA GLY A 587 3.18 32.67 3.09
C GLY A 587 2.89 33.17 4.51
N THR A 588 3.74 32.79 5.47
CA THR A 588 3.72 33.25 6.87
C THR A 588 5.13 33.55 7.38
N ALA A 589 5.29 34.61 8.16
CA ALA A 589 6.48 34.81 8.99
C ALA A 589 6.50 33.81 10.18
N GLY A 590 7.61 33.74 10.92
CA GLY A 590 7.70 32.89 12.14
C GLY A 590 8.17 31.45 11.91
N HIS A 591 8.77 31.14 10.75
CA HIS A 591 9.34 29.81 10.48
C HIS A 591 10.51 29.48 11.42
N SER A 592 11.44 30.42 11.66
CA SER A 592 12.54 30.21 12.61
C SER A 592 12.03 30.00 14.04
N GLU A 593 11.14 30.86 14.55
CA GLU A 593 10.56 30.71 15.91
C GLU A 593 9.98 29.30 16.15
N THR A 594 9.37 28.72 15.12
CA THR A 594 8.74 27.40 15.19
C THR A 594 9.76 26.26 15.21
N VAL A 595 10.93 26.44 14.59
CA VAL A 595 12.08 25.53 14.69
C VAL A 595 12.81 25.75 16.03
N ASP A 596 13.08 27.00 16.40
CA ASP A 596 13.72 27.40 17.66
C ASP A 596 12.92 26.89 18.88
N ARG A 597 11.58 26.91 18.82
CA ARG A 597 10.69 26.33 19.84
C ARG A 597 10.80 24.80 19.92
N ALA A 598 10.94 24.10 18.80
CA ALA A 598 11.11 22.64 18.77
C ALA A 598 12.49 22.22 19.29
N LEU A 599 13.53 23.01 19.03
CA LEU A 599 14.87 22.82 19.59
C LEU A 599 14.88 22.98 21.11
N ARG A 600 14.32 24.10 21.62
CA ARG A 600 14.18 24.35 23.07
C ARG A 600 13.44 23.21 23.78
N GLN A 601 12.28 22.78 23.27
CA GLN A 601 11.49 21.71 23.86
C GLN A 601 12.24 20.37 24.02
N ALA A 602 13.24 20.08 23.18
CA ALA A 602 14.06 18.88 23.32
C ALA A 602 15.24 19.06 24.29
N VAL A 603 15.71 20.29 24.50
CA VAL A 603 16.71 20.65 25.51
C VAL A 603 16.06 20.66 26.90
N ASP A 604 14.98 21.43 27.06
CA ASP A 604 14.19 21.53 28.30
C ASP A 604 13.75 20.14 28.82
N ALA A 605 13.37 19.23 27.89
CA ALA A 605 12.94 17.88 28.23
C ALA A 605 14.08 16.91 28.61
N ASP A 606 15.33 17.19 28.21
CA ASP A 606 16.49 16.40 28.63
C ASP A 606 17.08 16.94 29.95
N ASP A 607 17.11 18.26 30.13
CA ASP A 607 17.43 18.90 31.42
C ASP A 607 16.43 18.48 32.51
N ALA A 608 15.13 18.37 32.19
CA ALA A 608 14.10 17.86 33.10
C ALA A 608 14.25 16.37 33.47
N LEU A 609 15.13 15.60 32.80
CA LEU A 609 15.53 14.25 33.21
C LEU A 609 16.72 14.24 34.18
N GLY A 610 17.23 15.42 34.57
CA GLY A 610 18.40 15.55 35.43
C GLY A 610 19.74 15.43 34.69
N ALA A 611 19.77 15.73 33.39
CA ALA A 611 21.01 15.75 32.62
C ALA A 611 21.88 16.97 33.00
N THR A 612 23.15 16.72 33.30
CA THR A 612 24.11 17.73 33.77
C THR A 612 25.30 17.91 32.85
N GLY A 613 25.53 17.01 31.88
CA GLY A 613 26.60 17.16 30.89
C GLY A 613 26.39 18.37 29.98
N GLU A 614 27.47 19.02 29.57
CA GLU A 614 27.42 20.19 28.69
C GLU A 614 27.02 19.83 27.25
N TRP A 615 26.35 20.76 26.56
CA TRP A 615 26.02 20.62 25.14
C TRP A 615 27.25 20.91 24.28
N ILE A 616 27.88 19.88 23.74
CA ILE A 616 29.17 19.98 23.03
C ILE A 616 29.02 20.05 21.51
N ALA A 617 28.01 19.41 20.93
CA ALA A 617 27.89 19.31 19.47
C ALA A 617 26.46 19.22 18.93
N VAL A 618 26.30 19.59 17.65
CA VAL A 618 25.06 19.38 16.88
C VAL A 618 25.31 18.44 15.70
N LEU A 619 24.51 17.37 15.60
CA LEU A 619 24.60 16.34 14.57
C LEU A 619 23.35 16.40 13.69
N GLY A 620 23.51 16.76 12.42
CA GLY A 620 22.41 16.85 11.46
C GLY A 620 22.54 15.85 10.32
N PHE A 621 21.42 15.25 9.88
CA PHE A 621 21.36 14.41 8.69
C PHE A 621 20.48 15.01 7.59
N SER A 622 20.98 15.06 6.35
CA SER A 622 20.23 15.51 5.16
C SER A 622 19.61 16.91 5.36
N GLN A 623 18.29 17.04 5.49
CA GLN A 623 17.64 18.32 5.83
C GLN A 623 18.09 18.88 7.20
N GLY A 624 18.27 18.02 8.20
CA GLY A 624 18.79 18.41 9.52
C GLY A 624 20.26 18.83 9.48
N ALA A 625 21.03 18.39 8.48
CA ALA A 625 22.42 18.82 8.28
C ALA A 625 22.50 20.31 7.87
N LYS A 626 21.55 20.78 7.05
CA LYS A 626 21.40 22.22 6.75
C LYS A 626 21.12 23.02 8.01
N LEU A 627 20.16 22.56 8.83
CA LEU A 627 19.79 23.26 10.06
C LEU A 627 20.95 23.28 11.07
N ALA A 628 21.67 22.17 11.25
CA ALA A 628 22.87 22.10 12.09
C ALA A 628 23.91 23.15 11.67
N ALA A 629 24.29 23.21 10.39
CA ALA A 629 25.24 24.21 9.90
C ALA A 629 24.72 25.65 10.03
N SER A 630 23.41 25.87 9.86
CA SER A 630 22.79 27.20 9.97
C SER A 630 22.75 27.70 11.42
N LEU A 631 22.53 26.81 12.39
CA LEU A 631 22.62 27.12 13.83
C LEU A 631 24.04 27.53 14.22
N LEU A 632 25.07 26.83 13.72
CA LEU A 632 26.47 27.18 13.97
C LEU A 632 26.84 28.54 13.38
N LEU A 633 26.37 28.88 12.17
CA LEU A 633 26.61 30.21 11.60
C LEU A 633 25.91 31.32 12.41
N ARG A 634 24.66 31.08 12.86
CA ARG A 634 23.92 32.01 13.73
C ARG A 634 24.68 32.26 15.05
N GLN A 635 25.24 31.21 15.66
CA GLN A 635 26.08 31.31 16.86
C GLN A 635 27.36 32.11 16.61
N GLN A 636 28.09 31.82 15.53
CA GLN A 636 29.34 32.52 15.21
C GLN A 636 29.11 34.02 14.95
N GLN A 637 28.04 34.38 14.23
CA GLN A 637 27.67 35.77 14.01
C GLN A 637 27.32 36.50 15.32
N GLN A 638 26.62 35.85 16.24
CA GLN A 638 26.33 36.40 17.57
C GLN A 638 27.60 36.62 18.39
N GLN A 639 28.57 35.69 18.34
CA GLN A 639 29.87 35.85 19.00
C GLN A 639 30.66 37.03 18.40
N HIS A 640 30.72 37.15 17.07
CA HIS A 640 31.38 38.26 16.39
C HIS A 640 30.71 39.62 16.69
N GLN A 641 29.38 39.66 16.82
CA GLN A 641 28.64 40.85 17.20
C GLN A 641 28.92 41.26 18.67
N GLN A 642 28.93 40.29 19.59
CA GLN A 642 29.30 40.53 21.00
C GLN A 642 30.75 41.00 21.18
N GLN A 643 31.66 40.58 20.30
CA GLN A 643 33.07 40.99 20.28
C GLN A 643 33.32 42.30 19.48
N GLY A 644 32.27 42.91 18.93
CA GLY A 644 32.38 44.17 18.16
C GLY A 644 33.00 44.01 16.77
N TRP A 645 33.16 42.77 16.27
CA TRP A 645 33.75 42.47 14.96
C TRP A 645 32.73 42.56 13.81
N MET A 646 31.45 42.77 14.11
CA MET A 646 30.36 42.87 13.14
C MET A 646 29.29 43.87 13.63
N SER A 647 28.98 44.89 12.81
CA SER A 647 28.03 45.96 13.16
C SER A 647 26.57 45.61 12.88
N GLU A 648 26.30 44.83 11.83
CA GLU A 648 24.96 44.31 11.49
C GLU A 648 25.05 42.80 11.23
N PRO A 649 24.18 41.97 11.84
CA PRO A 649 24.15 40.53 11.59
C PRO A 649 23.53 40.21 10.23
N MET A 650 23.92 39.08 9.62
CA MET A 650 23.40 38.66 8.31
C MET A 650 21.91 38.33 8.33
N TRP A 651 21.41 37.86 9.48
CA TRP A 651 20.01 37.56 9.73
C TRP A 651 19.52 38.41 10.90
N SER A 652 18.36 39.07 10.74
CA SER A 652 17.70 39.80 11.82
C SER A 652 16.95 38.86 12.77
N GLY A 653 16.47 39.38 13.91
CA GLY A 653 15.63 38.65 14.87
C GLY A 653 16.34 38.30 16.19
N GLU A 654 15.55 37.88 17.18
CA GLU A 654 16.03 37.58 18.53
C GLU A 654 16.89 36.31 18.62
N THR A 655 17.66 36.20 19.70
CA THR A 655 18.52 35.07 20.05
C THR A 655 17.67 33.84 20.45
N PRO A 656 17.87 32.67 19.84
CA PRO A 656 17.37 31.42 20.40
C PRO A 656 18.14 31.12 21.69
N ALA A 657 17.44 30.85 22.79
CA ALA A 657 18.03 30.14 23.93
C ALA A 657 18.13 28.64 23.60
N VAL A 658 18.90 28.32 22.56
CA VAL A 658 19.37 26.98 22.22
C VAL A 658 20.85 26.95 22.66
N PRO A 659 21.36 25.85 23.24
CA PRO A 659 22.74 25.78 23.70
C PRO A 659 23.76 26.10 22.59
N SER A 660 24.87 26.72 22.95
CA SER A 660 26.04 26.85 22.08
C SER A 660 26.72 25.50 21.88
N PHE A 661 27.23 25.24 20.68
CA PHE A 661 27.96 24.02 20.34
C PHE A 661 29.42 24.33 19.97
N SER A 662 30.34 23.47 20.41
CA SER A 662 31.77 23.57 20.09
C SER A 662 32.10 23.02 18.70
N PHE A 663 31.34 22.02 18.22
CA PHE A 663 31.51 21.50 16.85
C PHE A 663 30.22 20.97 16.20
N GLY A 664 30.25 20.88 14.88
CA GLY A 664 29.17 20.31 14.06
C GLY A 664 29.48 18.93 13.49
N VAL A 665 28.45 18.12 13.26
CA VAL A 665 28.53 16.86 12.49
C VAL A 665 27.48 16.88 11.39
N ILE A 666 27.94 17.11 10.15
CA ILE A 666 27.14 17.41 8.97
C ILE A 666 27.07 16.16 8.09
N MET A 667 26.01 15.35 8.25
CA MET A 667 25.87 14.06 7.56
C MET A 667 24.96 14.16 6.33
N ALA A 668 25.48 13.81 5.16
CA ALA A 668 24.73 13.77 3.90
C ALA A 668 23.97 15.07 3.54
N GLY A 669 24.48 16.23 3.95
CA GLY A 669 23.89 17.54 3.64
C GLY A 669 24.04 17.88 2.16
N ARG A 670 22.96 18.32 1.50
CA ARG A 670 22.93 18.67 0.07
C ARG A 670 22.46 20.11 -0.14
N ALA A 671 23.32 20.93 -0.76
CA ALA A 671 23.14 22.38 -0.98
C ALA A 671 23.03 23.21 0.32
N GLY A 672 23.20 24.53 0.20
CA GLY A 672 23.53 25.46 1.29
C GLY A 672 22.52 25.66 2.43
N LEU A 673 22.87 26.65 3.27
CA LEU A 673 22.27 26.98 4.56
C LEU A 673 20.82 27.47 4.45
N LEU A 674 20.15 27.53 5.61
CA LEU A 674 18.83 28.11 5.78
C LEU A 674 18.97 29.45 6.48
N ASP A 675 18.32 30.49 5.96
CA ASP A 675 18.16 31.77 6.64
C ASP A 675 17.30 31.57 7.90
N LEU A 676 17.85 31.86 9.08
CA LEU A 676 17.15 31.71 10.37
C LEU A 676 16.60 33.05 10.91
N GLY A 677 16.40 34.04 10.03
CA GLY A 677 15.72 35.28 10.36
C GLY A 677 14.18 35.19 10.38
N PRO A 678 13.48 36.30 10.68
CA PRO A 678 12.02 36.38 10.71
C PRO A 678 11.36 36.41 9.32
N GLY A 679 12.15 36.55 8.25
CA GLY A 679 11.67 36.64 6.87
C GLY A 679 11.01 35.35 6.36
N PRO A 680 10.22 35.43 5.27
CA PRO A 680 9.66 34.25 4.64
C PRO A 680 10.77 33.42 3.97
N TRP A 681 10.85 32.13 4.31
CA TRP A 681 11.79 31.21 3.66
C TRP A 681 11.43 31.04 2.17
N PRO A 682 12.39 31.17 1.23
CA PRO A 682 12.10 31.05 -0.19
C PRO A 682 11.57 29.65 -0.55
N ALA A 683 10.52 29.60 -1.38
CA ALA A 683 9.97 28.36 -1.88
C ALA A 683 10.99 27.61 -2.76
N PRO A 684 11.14 26.28 -2.64
CA PRO A 684 12.13 25.54 -3.42
C PRO A 684 11.78 25.54 -4.91
N ALA A 685 12.70 26.07 -5.74
CA ALA A 685 12.50 26.24 -7.16
C ALA A 685 12.21 24.90 -7.88
N ARG A 686 11.11 24.84 -8.64
CA ARG A 686 10.70 23.65 -9.39
C ARG A 686 11.61 23.42 -10.60
N GLY A 687 12.36 22.32 -10.60
CA GLY A 687 13.00 21.76 -11.81
C GLY A 687 14.51 21.55 -11.72
N GLN A 688 15.18 22.12 -10.73
CA GLN A 688 16.59 21.86 -10.42
C GLN A 688 16.75 21.43 -8.95
N GLY A 689 17.88 20.83 -8.60
CA GLY A 689 18.06 19.99 -7.40
C GLY A 689 18.12 20.71 -6.05
N GLY A 690 17.08 21.45 -5.65
CA GLY A 690 16.93 21.97 -4.29
C GLY A 690 17.97 23.01 -3.86
N VAL A 691 18.58 23.71 -4.81
CA VAL A 691 19.50 24.82 -4.57
C VAL A 691 18.67 26.06 -4.24
N LEU A 692 18.68 26.46 -2.97
CA LEU A 692 18.40 27.85 -2.60
C LEU A 692 19.59 28.70 -3.10
N PRO A 693 19.36 29.86 -3.76
CA PRO A 693 20.44 30.77 -4.11
C PRO A 693 20.98 31.42 -2.84
N MET A 694 22.09 30.88 -2.33
CA MET A 694 22.87 31.53 -1.28
C MET A 694 23.49 32.83 -1.81
N PRO A 695 23.58 33.91 -1.01
CA PRO A 695 24.65 34.87 -1.21
C PRO A 695 25.98 34.13 -1.01
N THR A 696 26.86 34.14 -2.01
CA THR A 696 28.16 33.47 -1.91
C THR A 696 28.95 34.11 -0.78
N LEU A 697 29.24 33.35 0.27
CA LEU A 697 29.98 33.85 1.43
C LEU A 697 31.34 34.35 0.96
N LYS A 698 31.63 35.63 1.21
CA LYS A 698 32.95 36.18 0.87
C LYS A 698 34.02 35.48 1.71
N GLN A 699 35.27 35.56 1.26
CA GLN A 699 36.39 34.82 1.86
C GLN A 699 36.63 35.09 3.37
N GLN A 700 36.04 36.16 3.91
CA GLN A 700 36.03 36.57 5.32
C GLN A 700 34.76 36.14 6.11
N GLN A 701 33.90 35.27 5.54
CA GLN A 701 32.58 34.89 6.08
C GLN A 701 32.38 33.37 6.19
N ARG A 702 33.47 32.58 6.22
CA ARG A 702 33.42 31.13 6.42
C ARG A 702 32.98 30.77 7.83
N LEU A 703 32.43 29.57 8.00
CA LEU A 703 32.22 28.99 9.32
C LEU A 703 33.56 28.57 9.92
N ASP A 704 33.99 29.26 10.98
CA ASP A 704 35.20 28.98 11.76
C ASP A 704 34.97 27.87 12.82
N VAL A 705 33.71 27.55 13.13
CA VAL A 705 33.36 26.47 14.07
C VAL A 705 33.74 25.11 13.49
N ALA A 706 34.47 24.31 14.28
CA ALA A 706 34.94 22.99 13.88
C ALA A 706 33.79 22.09 13.37
N SER A 707 34.02 21.36 12.27
CA SER A 707 32.96 20.58 11.63
C SER A 707 33.46 19.26 11.03
N ILE A 708 32.66 18.21 11.22
CA ILE A 708 32.88 16.87 10.67
C ILE A 708 31.85 16.62 9.59
N HIS A 709 32.29 16.45 8.35
CA HIS A 709 31.43 16.26 7.17
C HIS A 709 31.43 14.80 6.76
N VAL A 710 30.27 14.14 6.82
CA VAL A 710 30.16 12.68 6.61
C VAL A 710 29.31 12.40 5.39
N HIS A 711 29.92 11.83 4.34
CA HIS A 711 29.24 11.64 3.06
C HIS A 711 29.50 10.28 2.41
N GLY A 712 28.50 9.80 1.66
CA GLY A 712 28.58 8.56 0.91
C GLY A 712 29.08 8.80 -0.52
N LEU A 713 30.07 8.03 -0.96
CA LEU A 713 30.64 8.13 -2.32
C LEU A 713 29.63 7.81 -3.45
N GLN A 714 28.52 7.16 -3.13
CA GLN A 714 27.43 6.83 -4.06
C GLN A 714 26.19 7.73 -3.86
N ASP A 715 26.31 8.83 -3.10
CA ASP A 715 25.21 9.76 -2.84
C ASP A 715 25.00 10.71 -4.04
N PRO A 716 23.79 10.78 -4.64
CA PRO A 716 23.46 11.70 -5.74
C PRO A 716 23.69 13.21 -5.49
N GLY A 717 24.07 13.63 -4.28
CA GLY A 717 24.46 15.00 -3.95
C GLY A 717 25.89 15.14 -3.44
N LEU A 718 26.81 14.22 -3.78
CA LEU A 718 28.24 14.29 -3.43
C LEU A 718 28.92 15.59 -3.90
N GLU A 719 28.63 16.05 -5.13
CA GLU A 719 29.19 17.29 -5.67
C GLU A 719 28.73 18.50 -4.85
N LEU A 720 27.41 18.65 -4.67
CA LEU A 720 26.81 19.70 -3.82
C LEU A 720 27.28 19.68 -2.36
N HIS A 721 27.78 18.55 -1.86
CA HIS A 721 28.36 18.43 -0.52
C HIS A 721 29.84 18.86 -0.50
N ARG A 722 30.61 18.53 -1.55
CA ARG A 722 32.00 18.97 -1.71
C ARG A 722 32.10 20.47 -2.01
N ASP A 723 31.18 21.02 -2.79
CA ASP A 723 31.07 22.47 -3.04
C ASP A 723 30.89 23.23 -1.71
N MET A 724 30.00 22.72 -0.85
CA MET A 724 29.69 23.28 0.46
C MET A 724 30.89 23.29 1.43
N LEU A 725 31.91 22.43 1.25
CA LEU A 725 33.13 22.48 2.08
C LEU A 725 33.87 23.81 1.97
N ASN A 726 33.69 24.56 0.87
CA ASN A 726 34.29 25.87 0.68
C ASN A 726 33.72 26.97 1.60
N ASP A 727 32.56 26.74 2.22
CA ASP A 727 31.93 27.63 3.19
C ASP A 727 32.48 27.43 4.62
N PHE A 728 33.27 26.38 4.86
CA PHE A 728 33.79 26.00 6.18
C PHE A 728 35.31 26.17 6.24
N ARG A 729 35.83 26.38 7.45
CA ARG A 729 37.26 26.40 7.74
C ARG A 729 37.72 25.02 8.22
N ASP A 730 38.76 24.51 7.59
CA ASP A 730 39.46 23.26 7.93
C ASP A 730 38.54 22.05 8.30
N PRO A 731 37.50 21.75 7.50
CA PRO A 731 36.51 20.71 7.83
C PRO A 731 37.09 19.27 7.76
N VAL A 732 36.72 18.44 8.75
CA VAL A 732 37.11 17.03 8.81
C VAL A 732 36.20 16.18 7.92
N LEU A 733 36.67 15.82 6.72
CA LEU A 733 35.91 15.04 5.75
C LEU A 733 36.01 13.52 5.99
N VAL A 734 34.86 12.85 6.10
CA VAL A 734 34.73 11.41 6.35
C VAL A 734 33.91 10.74 5.24
N GLU A 735 34.59 10.31 4.17
CA GLU A 735 33.97 9.58 3.06
C GLU A 735 33.91 8.05 3.30
N TRP A 736 32.81 7.44 2.84
CA TRP A 736 32.57 5.99 2.91
C TRP A 736 31.80 5.43 1.70
N ASP A 737 31.89 4.12 1.50
CA ASP A 737 31.24 3.41 0.40
C ASP A 737 29.74 3.17 0.66
N GLY A 738 28.90 4.10 0.19
CA GLY A 738 27.45 4.04 0.29
C GLY A 738 26.75 5.26 -0.29
N GLY A 739 25.42 5.19 -0.41
CA GLY A 739 24.57 6.31 -0.87
C GLY A 739 24.03 7.18 0.27
N HIS A 740 22.89 7.85 0.02
CA HIS A 740 22.25 8.84 0.91
C HIS A 740 21.63 8.24 2.18
N ARG A 741 22.47 7.78 3.10
CA ARG A 741 22.10 7.12 4.37
C ARG A 741 23.21 7.30 5.40
N LEU A 742 22.96 6.89 6.64
CA LEU A 742 24.00 6.75 7.65
C LEU A 742 24.88 5.51 7.40
N PRO A 743 26.17 5.52 7.79
CA PRO A 743 26.99 4.32 7.82
C PRO A 743 26.48 3.33 8.88
N ILE A 744 26.46 2.05 8.53
CA ILE A 744 25.99 0.95 9.40
C ILE A 744 27.08 -0.10 9.63
N LYS A 745 27.92 -0.39 8.62
CA LYS A 745 29.08 -1.29 8.74
C LYS A 745 30.08 -0.72 9.76
N THR A 746 30.56 -1.55 10.68
CA THR A 746 31.45 -1.17 11.79
C THR A 746 32.68 -0.36 11.35
N LEU A 747 33.30 -0.70 10.21
CA LEU A 747 34.45 0.01 9.65
C LEU A 747 34.14 1.47 9.29
N HIS A 748 32.97 1.76 8.73
CA HIS A 748 32.58 3.11 8.34
C HIS A 748 32.03 3.90 9.53
N VAL A 749 31.37 3.22 10.48
CA VAL A 749 30.95 3.82 11.75
C VAL A 749 32.16 4.22 12.59
N GLY A 750 33.20 3.38 12.64
CA GLY A 750 34.47 3.67 13.34
C GLY A 750 35.05 5.02 12.91
N LYS A 751 35.29 5.22 11.60
CA LYS A 751 35.78 6.50 11.07
C LYS A 751 35.00 7.73 11.58
N VAL A 752 33.66 7.65 11.61
CA VAL A 752 32.79 8.76 12.06
C VAL A 752 32.92 8.96 13.58
N VAL A 753 32.84 7.87 14.34
CA VAL A 753 32.89 7.88 15.81
C VAL A 753 34.25 8.36 16.31
N ASP A 754 35.34 7.93 15.68
CA ASP A 754 36.69 8.30 16.06
C ASP A 754 37.01 9.74 15.64
N SER A 755 36.43 10.25 14.54
CA SER A 755 36.47 11.68 14.20
C SER A 755 35.73 12.53 15.24
N ILE A 756 34.54 12.10 15.68
CA ILE A 756 33.77 12.78 16.74
C ILE A 756 34.57 12.84 18.05
N ARG A 757 35.22 11.73 18.45
CA ARG A 757 36.14 11.70 19.60
C ARG A 757 37.36 12.60 19.42
N GLN A 758 37.96 12.63 18.23
CA GLN A 758 39.15 13.42 17.94
C GLN A 758 38.87 14.92 18.06
N VAL A 759 37.75 15.40 17.50
CA VAL A 759 37.35 16.81 17.59
C VAL A 759 36.88 17.16 19.01
N ALA A 760 36.12 16.29 19.68
CA ALA A 760 35.69 16.55 21.05
C ALA A 760 36.86 16.73 22.04
N ARG A 761 37.97 16.01 21.86
CA ARG A 761 39.21 16.16 22.64
C ARG A 761 39.95 17.49 22.44
N GLN A 762 39.49 18.36 21.53
CA GLN A 762 39.98 19.73 21.38
C GLN A 762 39.23 20.71 22.30
N PHE A 763 38.19 20.23 22.99
CA PHE A 763 37.31 20.98 23.88
C PHE A 763 37.12 20.28 25.23
N GLN A 764 38.09 19.44 25.64
CA GLN A 764 38.19 18.71 26.91
C GLN A 764 39.57 18.94 27.53
#